data_AF-A0A496CNF7-F1
#
_entry.id   AF-A0A496CNF7-F1
#
_cell.length_a   1.000
_cell.length_b   1.000
_cell.length_c   1.000
_cell.angle_alpha   90.00
_cell.angle_beta   90.00
_cell.angle_gamma   90.00
#
_symmetry.space_group_name_H-M   'P 1'
#
loop_
_entity.id
_entity.type
_entity.pdbx_description
1 polymer ?
#
loop_
_entity_poly.entity_id
_entity_poly.type
_entity_poly.pdbx_seq_one_letter_code
_entity_poly.pdbx_strand_id
1 'polypeptide(L)'
;MNVKSLMLLLALAGLGPSCSDDEANGNGTSGIAGRSELQIVFSGTGESQSYEKTKAIASAKENRIDDLQIYLFASAAENGPYYYLETWKDGDAAYNPEDVDGATGKPKTNFKKTETGTGWKASLYPNELGGVPYIKLFCIANNGAGGVLASDGATASKTTDGKFYQENGTTEILSTLTAVTTADNGDGTFTVTPGTTEEDFLKSFTAVLGADANGVISTPLLMTGQGKTKISGNVSKVNIDLTRVVARFDIDNTTSKSNLTIKKVTLAQGRKTAPLWDASQITAVAKENLATSDLIAQKYEPIDFEKLNGANQGITESSIYIYPTLPTDESYLILEGTYKSPVNSDQVEVTYHVPIVRTPEGADKGEYISIKANNRYCLRITDVTLSNVFGSFEVVDWTSGGGITIRPDNDAPVFDTAKSFVEGDKPKDLNAANPEASTYDFEVTGDADGKGSFILEIAATGKVRCEKEVMTKAGETDWLNISTSNSEERDGVWYTKFQFQYDQSIGQQPVAVHFINETASYDPALWTTVNFFGPKAVPSFAAAKEGNSLGNTISVDVPKTPTTSLYTVNGSYVTFDITSIEGVEAGTLTGYKAEEITTNGFVHTYKISVSDQTTAAGGNMVFKNAGNPDKTTTLAITKADPSLKFKEITDTDNVGDWVEGVETPYPTTGTLKIDLDALNSYTFRINAPENLTVNGLNCDWLTISESHAWNASDRYIEYTLTKKGDNPSGTDDFKLTFTNKLTESSKGINAPGLDITIHKDFSKPKYNAGTTTASWSTYNTDFAADASFDDPTAAMISMYKFNNSAITVTKSCSEAASFEAVNGLKVDKIGETKEYTIKVTDADQLTAATTELIAHNDGAYATNNSTDRKAKLTITWASPEITVEALATGAVTPTVCDLNITVPSDFKRYTDASFKIIGHKGSTITYPDVTGKWTSFDVSPASIGGAGSATVILLGTADVADTSTISITVHNAVKDEDVTINISKEVAAP
;
A
#
# COMPACT_ATOMS: atom_id res chain seq x y z
N MET A 1 -13.78 1.33 -9.86
CA MET A 1 -14.57 2.27 -9.03
C MET A 1 -15.85 1.60 -8.64
N ASN A 2 -16.14 1.52 -7.33
CA ASN A 2 -17.01 0.52 -6.73
C ASN A 2 -18.41 1.09 -6.39
N VAL A 3 -19.43 0.24 -6.52
CA VAL A 3 -20.89 0.50 -6.61
C VAL A 3 -21.52 0.97 -5.28
N LYS A 4 -20.73 1.38 -4.28
CA LYS A 4 -21.21 1.71 -2.93
C LYS A 4 -21.58 3.18 -2.70
N SER A 5 -21.23 4.12 -3.58
CA SER A 5 -21.59 5.54 -3.40
C SER A 5 -22.90 5.97 -4.04
N LEU A 6 -23.54 5.14 -4.88
CA LEU A 6 -24.81 5.51 -5.54
C LEU A 6 -26.05 4.99 -4.78
N MET A 7 -25.90 4.03 -3.86
CA MET A 7 -26.99 3.53 -3.02
C MET A 7 -27.26 4.37 -1.75
N LEU A 8 -26.41 5.34 -1.42
CA LEU A 8 -26.63 6.20 -0.25
C LEU A 8 -27.52 7.43 -0.56
N LEU A 9 -27.78 7.73 -1.84
CA LEU A 9 -28.60 8.87 -2.25
C LEU A 9 -30.03 8.51 -2.67
N LEU A 10 -30.39 7.22 -2.72
CA LEU A 10 -31.75 6.74 -3.04
C LEU A 10 -32.51 6.12 -1.85
N ALA A 11 -31.91 6.09 -0.66
CA ALA A 11 -32.57 5.63 0.57
C ALA A 11 -33.30 6.75 1.36
N LEU A 12 -33.42 7.96 0.78
CA LEU A 12 -34.11 9.11 1.39
C LEU A 12 -35.40 9.53 0.67
N ALA A 13 -35.97 8.67 -0.18
CA ALA A 13 -37.23 8.91 -0.86
C ALA A 13 -38.07 7.63 -0.90
N GLY A 14 -38.70 7.29 0.22
CA GLY A 14 -39.49 6.07 0.33
C GLY A 14 -40.05 5.79 1.73
N LEU A 15 -40.55 6.81 2.42
CA LEU A 15 -41.48 6.63 3.54
C LEU A 15 -42.87 7.04 3.06
N GLY A 16 -43.57 6.07 2.45
CA GLY A 16 -45.03 6.16 2.38
C GLY A 16 -45.61 6.10 3.79
N PRO A 17 -46.70 6.82 4.08
CA PRO A 17 -47.34 6.80 5.38
C PRO A 17 -47.86 5.38 5.64
N SER A 18 -47.34 4.70 6.66
CA SER A 18 -48.00 3.51 7.19
C SER A 18 -49.24 3.96 7.94
N CYS A 19 -50.39 3.57 7.40
CA CYS A 19 -51.73 3.78 7.93
C CYS A 19 -51.81 3.53 9.44
N SER A 20 -52.28 4.54 10.18
CA SER A 20 -53.27 4.28 11.21
C SER A 20 -54.59 4.00 10.49
N ASP A 21 -55.23 2.89 10.80
CA ASP A 21 -56.65 2.70 10.48
C ASP A 21 -57.45 3.81 11.19
N ASP A 22 -57.73 4.88 10.44
CA ASP A 22 -58.90 5.77 10.62
C ASP A 22 -59.24 6.54 9.32
N GLU A 23 -58.58 6.26 8.19
CA GLU A 23 -59.02 6.75 6.87
C GLU A 23 -59.96 5.76 6.18
N ALA A 24 -61.11 5.50 6.79
CA ALA A 24 -62.22 4.83 6.11
C ALA A 24 -63.59 5.30 6.60
N ASN A 25 -63.79 6.62 6.69
CA ASN A 25 -65.06 7.25 6.31
C ASN A 25 -64.89 8.75 6.15
N GLY A 26 -65.25 9.25 4.98
CA GLY A 26 -65.04 10.63 4.57
C GLY A 26 -65.80 11.66 5.41
N ASN A 27 -65.27 12.88 5.36
CA ASN A 27 -65.97 14.12 5.68
C ASN A 27 -66.31 14.33 7.17
N GLY A 28 -65.26 14.53 7.98
CA GLY A 28 -65.37 15.13 9.30
C GLY A 28 -64.30 16.20 9.47
N THR A 29 -64.69 17.47 9.48
CA THR A 29 -63.89 18.56 10.07
C THR A 29 -63.43 18.13 11.47
N SER A 30 -62.13 18.15 11.81
CA SER A 30 -61.62 18.04 13.19
C SER A 30 -61.95 19.32 13.98
N GLY A 31 -63.22 19.72 13.95
CA GLY A 31 -63.70 21.04 14.32
C GLY A 31 -64.65 20.93 15.47
N ILE A 32 -64.13 20.63 16.67
CA ILE A 32 -64.86 21.03 17.88
C ILE A 32 -64.86 22.55 17.86
N ALA A 33 -66.03 23.15 17.69
CA ALA A 33 -66.15 24.58 17.44
C ALA A 33 -65.45 25.39 18.54
N GLY A 34 -64.47 26.20 18.15
CA GLY A 34 -63.70 27.08 19.04
C GLY A 34 -62.55 26.42 19.81
N ARG A 35 -62.12 25.20 19.44
CA ARG A 35 -60.96 24.52 20.06
C ARG A 35 -60.07 23.85 19.00
N SER A 36 -58.78 24.07 19.09
CA SER A 36 -57.73 23.42 18.32
C SER A 36 -57.34 22.11 18.98
N GLU A 37 -56.94 21.14 18.15
CA GLU A 37 -56.47 19.85 18.64
C GLU A 37 -55.00 19.95 19.09
N LEU A 38 -54.71 19.46 20.29
CA LEU A 38 -53.36 19.28 20.77
C LEU A 38 -53.03 17.78 20.79
N GLN A 39 -52.23 17.34 19.82
CA GLN A 39 -51.76 15.97 19.70
C GLN A 39 -50.50 15.78 20.54
N ILE A 40 -50.59 14.90 21.52
CA ILE A 40 -49.49 14.58 22.42
C ILE A 40 -48.96 13.20 22.08
N VAL A 41 -47.64 13.09 22.02
CA VAL A 41 -46.92 11.81 21.98
C VAL A 41 -46.12 11.70 23.27
N PHE A 42 -46.36 10.63 24.03
CA PHE A 42 -45.57 10.24 25.19
C PHE A 42 -44.56 9.18 24.77
N SER A 43 -43.26 9.45 24.92
CA SER A 43 -42.23 8.41 24.85
C SER A 43 -42.14 7.75 26.22
N GLY A 44 -42.48 6.46 26.32
CA GLY A 44 -42.24 5.66 27.53
C GLY A 44 -40.81 5.11 27.62
N THR A 45 -40.01 5.29 26.57
CA THR A 45 -38.68 4.72 26.41
C THR A 45 -37.78 5.76 25.74
N GLY A 46 -36.66 6.13 26.35
CA GLY A 46 -35.59 6.90 25.71
C GLY A 46 -34.85 6.11 24.61
N GLU A 47 -35.56 5.34 23.78
CA GLU A 47 -34.95 4.58 22.71
C GLU A 47 -34.98 5.38 21.41
N SER A 48 -33.87 6.07 21.17
CA SER A 48 -33.32 6.18 19.82
C SER A 48 -31.92 5.60 19.83
N GLN A 49 -31.65 4.75 18.85
CA GLN A 49 -30.39 4.08 18.51
C GLN A 49 -30.23 2.66 19.09
N SER A 50 -30.48 1.69 18.21
CA SER A 50 -29.98 0.33 18.29
C SER A 50 -28.45 0.34 18.42
N TYR A 51 -27.94 -0.03 19.59
CA TYR A 51 -26.61 -0.64 19.72
C TYR A 51 -26.80 -2.08 20.19
N GLU A 52 -26.21 -3.01 19.45
CA GLU A 52 -26.26 -4.44 19.75
C GLU A 52 -25.54 -4.75 21.08
N LYS A 53 -26.24 -4.59 22.22
CA LYS A 53 -26.08 -5.35 23.48
C LYS A 53 -26.92 -4.88 24.68
N THR A 54 -28.02 -4.14 24.54
CA THR A 54 -28.90 -3.85 25.69
C THR A 54 -30.36 -4.16 25.40
N LYS A 55 -30.92 -5.12 26.16
CA LYS A 55 -32.35 -5.23 26.40
C LYS A 55 -32.78 -3.96 27.16
N ALA A 56 -34.01 -3.48 26.93
CA ALA A 56 -34.64 -2.44 27.72
C ALA A 56 -34.39 -2.65 29.24
N ILE A 57 -33.84 -1.65 29.92
CA ILE A 57 -33.39 -1.74 31.33
C ILE A 57 -34.57 -1.67 32.33
N ALA A 58 -35.67 -0.99 31.98
CA ALA A 58 -36.87 -0.90 32.81
C ALA A 58 -37.86 -2.05 32.53
N SER A 59 -38.45 -2.61 33.59
CA SER A 59 -39.46 -3.66 33.48
C SER A 59 -40.83 -3.12 33.02
N ALA A 60 -41.70 -4.01 32.53
CA ALA A 60 -43.06 -3.64 32.14
C ALA A 60 -43.88 -3.03 33.30
N LYS A 61 -43.66 -3.51 34.55
CA LYS A 61 -44.31 -2.96 35.75
C LYS A 61 -43.83 -1.54 36.06
N GLU A 62 -42.54 -1.29 35.84
CA GLU A 62 -41.95 0.04 36.03
C GLU A 62 -42.35 1.03 34.95
N ASN A 63 -42.65 0.57 33.72
CA ASN A 63 -43.11 1.41 32.59
C ASN A 63 -44.63 1.64 32.56
N ARG A 64 -45.38 1.01 33.46
CA ARG A 64 -46.85 1.04 33.45
C ARG A 64 -47.38 2.44 33.82
N ILE A 65 -48.33 2.94 33.02
CA ILE A 65 -49.04 4.22 33.24
C ILE A 65 -50.53 3.89 33.43
N ASP A 66 -50.95 3.79 34.68
CA ASP A 66 -52.33 3.45 35.06
C ASP A 66 -53.24 4.66 35.13
N ASP A 67 -52.73 5.77 35.70
CA ASP A 67 -53.40 7.06 35.72
C ASP A 67 -52.49 8.10 35.10
N LEU A 68 -53.04 9.05 34.35
CA LEU A 68 -52.29 10.15 33.76
C LEU A 68 -53.12 11.43 33.80
N GLN A 69 -52.53 12.47 34.39
CA GLN A 69 -53.12 13.80 34.47
C GLN A 69 -52.20 14.81 33.80
N ILE A 70 -52.77 15.74 33.06
CA ILE A 70 -52.04 16.75 32.28
C ILE A 70 -52.55 18.12 32.70
N TYR A 71 -51.68 18.92 33.30
CA TYR A 71 -51.97 20.27 33.76
C TYR A 71 -51.49 21.25 32.69
N LEU A 72 -52.41 22.02 32.12
CA LEU A 72 -52.10 23.02 31.11
C LEU A 72 -51.91 24.36 31.79
N PHE A 73 -50.83 25.05 31.42
CA PHE A 73 -50.56 26.43 31.83
C PHE A 73 -50.43 27.30 30.58
N ALA A 74 -51.01 28.50 30.60
CA ALA A 74 -51.05 29.41 29.45
C ALA A 74 -50.28 30.72 29.71
N SER A 75 -49.71 31.31 28.66
CA SER A 75 -49.00 32.59 28.71
C SER A 75 -49.22 33.44 27.45
N ALA A 76 -49.15 34.77 27.63
CA ALA A 76 -49.21 35.75 26.56
C ALA A 76 -47.96 35.75 25.67
N ALA A 77 -46.83 35.30 26.21
CA ALA A 77 -45.56 35.27 25.52
C ALA A 77 -44.85 33.94 25.77
N GLU A 78 -44.03 33.51 24.81
CA GLU A 78 -43.33 32.24 24.88
C GLU A 78 -42.48 32.10 26.15
N ASN A 79 -41.80 33.16 26.59
CA ASN A 79 -40.98 33.19 27.80
C ASN A 79 -41.60 34.06 28.91
N GLY A 80 -42.92 34.25 28.88
CA GLY A 80 -43.65 34.99 29.89
C GLY A 80 -44.00 34.16 31.13
N PRO A 81 -44.67 34.75 32.13
CA PRO A 81 -45.24 33.99 33.24
C PRO A 81 -46.37 33.09 32.73
N TYR A 82 -46.37 31.83 33.16
CA TYR A 82 -47.38 30.84 32.84
C TYR A 82 -48.34 30.67 34.02
N TYR A 83 -49.63 30.60 33.73
CA TYR A 83 -50.70 30.45 34.71
C TYR A 83 -51.56 29.25 34.37
N TYR A 84 -52.01 28.52 35.39
CA TYR A 84 -52.86 27.34 35.23
C TYR A 84 -54.09 27.68 34.37
N LEU A 85 -54.40 26.84 33.40
CA LEU A 85 -55.56 26.95 32.52
C LEU A 85 -56.61 25.92 32.91
N GLU A 86 -56.23 24.63 32.89
CA GLU A 86 -57.10 23.50 33.17
C GLU A 86 -56.31 22.19 33.33
N THR A 87 -56.96 21.17 33.90
CA THR A 87 -56.40 19.82 34.03
C THR A 87 -57.19 18.84 33.17
N TRP A 88 -56.47 18.01 32.44
CA TRP A 88 -57.00 16.90 31.64
C TRP A 88 -56.69 15.57 32.31
N LYS A 89 -57.67 14.67 32.40
CA LYS A 89 -57.51 13.36 33.03
C LYS A 89 -57.75 12.23 32.03
N ASP A 90 -56.88 11.21 32.09
CA ASP A 90 -57.03 10.00 31.30
C ASP A 90 -58.23 9.15 31.76
N GLY A 91 -58.90 8.51 30.81
CA GLY A 91 -60.07 7.66 31.07
C GLY A 91 -60.48 6.81 29.86
N ASP A 92 -61.61 6.09 30.01
CA ASP A 92 -62.03 5.07 29.04
C ASP A 92 -62.53 5.63 27.69
N ALA A 93 -62.87 6.92 27.65
CA ALA A 93 -63.45 7.61 26.50
C ALA A 93 -62.64 8.85 26.13
N ALA A 94 -62.57 9.12 24.81
CA ALA A 94 -62.03 10.36 24.28
C ALA A 94 -62.91 11.56 24.69
N TYR A 95 -62.38 12.78 24.52
CA TYR A 95 -63.10 14.00 24.82
C TYR A 95 -64.44 14.08 24.06
N ASN A 96 -65.52 14.38 24.78
CA ASN A 96 -66.83 14.63 24.19
C ASN A 96 -67.36 15.98 24.73
N PRO A 97 -67.58 17.00 23.87
CA PRO A 97 -68.06 18.31 24.31
C PRO A 97 -69.48 18.27 24.90
N GLU A 98 -70.26 17.22 24.65
CA GLU A 98 -71.60 17.03 25.22
C GLU A 98 -71.56 16.34 26.61
N ASP A 99 -70.45 15.71 26.97
CA ASP A 99 -70.27 15.12 28.30
C ASP A 99 -69.85 16.21 29.30
N VAL A 100 -70.84 16.81 29.95
CA VAL A 100 -70.64 17.92 30.88
C VAL A 100 -70.51 17.44 32.33
N ASP A 101 -69.71 18.16 33.10
CA ASP A 101 -69.64 18.03 34.55
C ASP A 101 -70.94 18.54 35.19
N GLY A 102 -71.60 17.70 35.99
CA GLY A 102 -72.91 17.99 36.56
C GLY A 102 -72.93 19.13 37.59
N ALA A 103 -71.76 19.56 38.09
CA ALA A 103 -71.65 20.66 39.05
C ALA A 103 -71.35 22.01 38.37
N THR A 104 -70.55 22.01 37.30
CA THR A 104 -70.11 23.23 36.61
C THR A 104 -70.83 23.49 35.28
N GLY A 105 -71.51 22.48 34.72
CA GLY A 105 -72.17 22.55 33.41
C GLY A 105 -71.21 22.68 32.22
N LYS A 106 -69.90 22.56 32.45
CA LYS A 106 -68.85 22.65 31.42
C LYS A 106 -68.49 21.25 30.91
N PRO A 107 -68.02 21.10 29.66
CA PRO A 107 -67.51 19.83 29.17
C PRO A 107 -66.42 19.29 30.09
N LYS A 108 -66.45 17.98 30.38
CA LYS A 108 -65.41 17.31 31.16
C LYS A 108 -64.10 17.30 30.37
N THR A 109 -63.00 17.60 31.04
CA THR A 109 -61.65 17.58 30.48
C THR A 109 -61.06 16.17 30.60
N ASN A 110 -61.61 15.22 29.85
CA ASN A 110 -61.10 13.86 29.75
C ASN A 110 -60.42 13.61 28.40
N PHE A 111 -59.43 12.73 28.39
CA PHE A 111 -58.85 12.20 27.16
C PHE A 111 -58.67 10.69 27.29
N LYS A 112 -58.42 10.05 26.15
CA LYS A 112 -58.07 8.64 26.10
C LYS A 112 -56.67 8.51 25.52
N LYS A 113 -55.73 7.99 26.31
CA LYS A 113 -54.44 7.57 25.77
C LYS A 113 -54.60 6.31 24.92
N THR A 114 -53.87 6.23 23.82
CA THR A 114 -53.84 5.07 22.92
C THR A 114 -52.40 4.61 22.75
N GLU A 115 -52.15 3.31 22.88
CA GLU A 115 -50.83 2.71 22.67
C GLU A 115 -50.38 2.88 21.21
N THR A 116 -49.12 3.23 20.98
CA THR A 116 -48.53 3.42 19.65
C THR A 116 -47.04 3.12 19.67
N GLY A 117 -46.62 1.95 19.15
CA GLY A 117 -45.22 1.55 19.19
C GLY A 117 -44.73 1.38 20.64
N THR A 118 -43.63 2.04 21.03
CA THR A 118 -43.06 2.02 22.39
C THR A 118 -43.59 3.14 23.30
N GLY A 119 -44.63 3.87 22.88
CA GLY A 119 -45.18 5.02 23.59
C GLY A 119 -46.71 5.11 23.54
N TRP A 120 -47.23 6.27 23.92
CA TRP A 120 -48.66 6.56 23.96
C TRP A 120 -48.97 7.84 23.17
N LYS A 121 -50.17 7.93 22.60
CA LYS A 121 -50.70 9.14 21.97
C LYS A 121 -52.00 9.55 22.64
N ALA A 122 -52.24 10.85 22.70
CA ALA A 122 -53.51 11.42 23.14
C ALA A 122 -53.81 12.70 22.36
N SER A 123 -55.10 13.00 22.20
CA SER A 123 -55.56 14.30 21.69
C SER A 123 -56.29 15.05 22.80
N LEU A 124 -55.88 16.28 23.07
CA LEU A 124 -56.58 17.21 23.96
C LEU A 124 -57.22 18.32 23.12
N TYR A 125 -58.25 18.96 23.65
CA TYR A 125 -58.91 20.11 23.00
C TYR A 125 -59.01 21.27 24.00
N PRO A 126 -57.91 22.03 24.22
CA PRO A 126 -57.83 22.98 25.31
C PRO A 126 -58.89 24.08 25.27
N ASN A 127 -59.25 24.63 26.44
CA ASN A 127 -60.06 25.85 26.55
C ASN A 127 -59.25 27.08 26.09
N GLU A 128 -59.27 27.39 24.80
CA GLU A 128 -58.52 28.52 24.24
C GLU A 128 -58.98 29.86 24.79
N LEU A 129 -58.01 30.66 25.25
CA LEU A 129 -58.23 32.03 25.71
C LEU A 129 -57.42 33.00 24.84
N GLY A 130 -58.13 33.99 24.28
CA GLY A 130 -57.47 35.09 23.55
C GLY A 130 -56.48 35.82 24.45
N GLY A 131 -55.30 36.13 23.92
CA GLY A 131 -54.23 36.82 24.66
C GLY A 131 -53.25 35.90 25.41
N VAL A 132 -53.50 34.60 25.53
CA VAL A 132 -52.56 33.63 26.15
C VAL A 132 -52.33 32.37 25.29
N PRO A 133 -51.82 32.49 24.05
CA PRO A 133 -51.76 31.38 23.10
C PRO A 133 -50.64 30.35 23.37
N TYR A 134 -49.68 30.65 24.24
CA TYR A 134 -48.57 29.73 24.53
C TYR A 134 -48.98 28.79 25.67
N ILE A 135 -48.84 27.48 25.48
CA ILE A 135 -49.22 26.45 26.44
C ILE A 135 -48.00 25.64 26.87
N LYS A 136 -47.87 25.43 28.18
CA LYS A 136 -47.03 24.39 28.79
C LYS A 136 -47.90 23.28 29.33
N LEU A 137 -47.44 22.05 29.16
CA LEU A 137 -48.08 20.83 29.63
C LEU A 137 -47.21 20.22 30.70
N PHE A 138 -47.81 19.95 31.86
CA PHE A 138 -47.18 19.21 32.94
C PHE A 138 -47.92 17.89 33.13
N CYS A 139 -47.27 16.80 32.76
CA CYS A 139 -47.82 15.46 32.80
C CYS A 139 -47.37 14.74 34.06
N ILE A 140 -48.32 14.17 34.80
CA ILE A 140 -48.06 13.40 36.01
C ILE A 140 -48.76 12.04 35.86
N ALA A 141 -47.96 10.99 35.79
CA ALA A 141 -48.42 9.61 35.72
C ALA A 141 -48.42 8.97 37.10
N ASN A 142 -49.42 8.14 37.38
CA ASN A 142 -49.54 7.30 38.57
C ASN A 142 -49.59 8.07 39.91
N ASN A 143 -49.92 9.36 39.91
CA ASN A 143 -50.14 10.12 41.14
C ASN A 143 -51.51 9.78 41.73
N GLY A 144 -51.54 8.88 42.71
CA GLY A 144 -52.77 8.33 43.30
C GLY A 144 -53.15 6.94 42.81
N ALA A 145 -52.37 6.34 41.90
CA ALA A 145 -52.63 4.99 41.40
C ALA A 145 -52.40 3.93 42.48
N GLY A 146 -53.22 2.87 42.46
CA GLY A 146 -53.00 1.71 43.32
C GLY A 146 -51.81 0.89 42.82
N GLY A 147 -50.85 0.62 43.70
CA GLY A 147 -49.66 -0.16 43.41
C GLY A 147 -49.62 -1.51 44.12
N VAL A 148 -48.58 -2.28 43.82
CA VAL A 148 -48.24 -3.54 44.51
C VAL A 148 -46.76 -3.57 44.86
N LEU A 149 -46.43 -4.12 46.03
CA LEU A 149 -45.04 -4.26 46.45
C LEU A 149 -44.26 -5.14 45.47
N ALA A 150 -43.00 -4.75 45.20
CA ALA A 150 -42.13 -5.48 44.28
C ALA A 150 -41.79 -6.89 44.79
N SER A 151 -41.65 -7.06 46.10
CA SER A 151 -41.25 -8.32 46.75
C SER A 151 -42.21 -9.47 46.48
N ASP A 152 -43.53 -9.26 46.57
CA ASP A 152 -44.50 -10.34 46.39
C ASP A 152 -45.44 -10.14 45.19
N GLY A 153 -45.45 -8.94 44.59
CA GLY A 153 -46.30 -8.60 43.45
C GLY A 153 -47.80 -8.70 43.73
N ALA A 154 -48.22 -8.78 45.00
CA ALA A 154 -49.59 -9.07 45.41
C ALA A 154 -50.10 -8.14 46.52
N THR A 155 -49.23 -7.69 47.42
CA THR A 155 -49.62 -6.80 48.51
C THR A 155 -49.88 -5.40 47.97
N ALA A 156 -51.12 -4.95 48.08
CA ALA A 156 -51.52 -3.60 47.68
C ALA A 156 -50.73 -2.54 48.46
N SER A 157 -50.26 -1.52 47.76
CA SER A 157 -49.56 -0.37 48.32
C SER A 157 -50.04 0.90 47.62
N LYS A 158 -50.14 2.00 48.36
CA LYS A 158 -50.50 3.30 47.80
C LYS A 158 -49.42 4.31 48.15
N THR A 159 -48.45 4.46 47.25
CA THR A 159 -47.27 5.32 47.44
C THR A 159 -47.59 6.81 47.32
N THR A 160 -48.62 7.17 46.54
CA THR A 160 -49.05 8.55 46.29
C THR A 160 -50.58 8.62 46.38
N ASP A 161 -51.14 9.80 46.67
CA ASP A 161 -52.57 9.99 46.92
C ASP A 161 -53.28 10.89 45.89
N GLY A 162 -52.54 11.38 44.88
CA GLY A 162 -53.07 12.26 43.84
C GLY A 162 -53.05 13.74 44.20
N LYS A 163 -52.49 14.12 45.35
CA LYS A 163 -52.41 15.51 45.82
C LYS A 163 -50.98 16.07 45.75
N PHE A 164 -50.86 17.35 46.06
CA PHE A 164 -49.59 18.09 46.07
C PHE A 164 -49.28 18.60 47.47
N TYR A 165 -48.03 18.49 47.90
CA TYR A 165 -47.61 18.88 49.23
C TYR A 165 -46.39 19.80 49.20
N GLN A 166 -46.14 20.48 50.31
CA GLN A 166 -44.80 21.04 50.59
C GLN A 166 -43.80 19.91 50.84
N GLU A 167 -42.51 20.24 50.92
CA GLU A 167 -41.42 19.25 51.14
C GLU A 167 -41.67 18.35 52.37
N ASN A 168 -42.35 18.85 53.41
CA ASN A 168 -42.70 18.06 54.60
C ASN A 168 -43.71 16.92 54.35
N GLY A 169 -44.35 16.86 53.18
CA GLY A 169 -45.29 15.80 52.78
C GLY A 169 -46.59 15.74 53.57
N THR A 170 -46.86 16.73 54.44
CA THR A 170 -48.02 16.78 55.33
C THR A 170 -48.90 18.00 55.05
N THR A 171 -48.29 19.13 54.68
CA THR A 171 -49.01 20.34 54.32
C THR A 171 -49.43 20.29 52.85
N GLU A 172 -50.69 19.97 52.59
CA GLU A 172 -51.27 20.01 51.24
C GLU A 172 -51.19 21.44 50.67
N ILE A 173 -50.75 21.56 49.42
CA ILE A 173 -50.74 22.79 48.61
C ILE A 173 -51.58 22.57 47.37
N LEU A 174 -51.94 23.66 46.69
CA LEU A 174 -52.66 23.60 45.42
C LEU A 174 -53.98 22.79 45.50
N SER A 175 -54.59 22.74 46.69
CA SER A 175 -55.89 22.10 46.95
C SER A 175 -57.01 22.70 46.09
N THR A 176 -56.77 23.89 45.54
CA THR A 176 -57.57 24.47 44.46
C THR A 176 -56.63 25.16 43.46
N LEU A 177 -56.73 24.78 42.18
CA LEU A 177 -56.03 25.46 41.09
C LEU A 177 -56.93 26.51 40.46
N THR A 178 -56.49 27.77 40.44
CA THR A 178 -57.25 28.90 39.90
C THR A 178 -56.87 29.13 38.45
N ALA A 179 -57.83 28.98 37.54
CA ALA A 179 -57.60 29.17 36.11
C ALA A 179 -57.33 30.65 35.76
N VAL A 180 -56.42 30.89 34.83
CA VAL A 180 -56.20 32.19 34.19
C VAL A 180 -57.45 32.61 33.42
N THR A 181 -57.74 33.91 33.40
CA THR A 181 -58.84 34.47 32.61
C THR A 181 -58.35 35.65 31.78
N THR A 182 -58.99 35.88 30.63
CA THR A 182 -58.68 37.02 29.77
C THR A 182 -59.95 37.80 29.43
N ALA A 183 -59.81 39.12 29.29
CA ALA A 183 -60.86 40.02 28.85
C ALA A 183 -60.41 40.73 27.57
N ASP A 184 -61.19 40.63 26.50
CA ASP A 184 -60.95 41.34 25.24
C ASP A 184 -61.24 42.83 25.43
N ASN A 185 -60.29 43.68 25.05
CA ASN A 185 -60.42 45.13 25.13
C ASN A 185 -61.12 45.73 23.88
N GLY A 186 -61.46 44.90 22.88
CA GLY A 186 -62.18 45.28 21.66
C GLY A 186 -61.29 45.81 20.53
N ASP A 187 -59.96 45.87 20.74
CA ASP A 187 -58.94 46.31 19.78
C ASP A 187 -57.97 45.19 19.36
N GLY A 188 -58.28 43.94 19.72
CA GLY A 188 -57.41 42.79 19.52
C GLY A 188 -56.34 42.62 20.62
N THR A 189 -56.36 43.44 21.67
CA THR A 189 -55.59 43.24 22.90
C THR A 189 -56.43 42.62 24.00
N PHE A 190 -55.77 41.93 24.93
CA PHE A 190 -56.43 41.21 26.03
C PHE A 190 -55.80 41.60 27.36
N THR A 191 -56.63 41.88 28.36
CA THR A 191 -56.20 41.98 29.75
C THR A 191 -56.16 40.57 30.36
N VAL A 192 -54.99 40.13 30.84
CA VAL A 192 -54.80 38.82 31.48
C VAL A 192 -54.93 38.97 32.99
N THR A 193 -55.85 38.23 33.62
CA THR A 193 -55.95 38.09 35.08
C THR A 193 -55.19 36.83 35.51
N PRO A 194 -54.10 36.96 36.29
CA PRO A 194 -53.29 35.82 36.74
C PRO A 194 -54.10 34.75 37.50
N GLY A 195 -53.81 33.49 37.21
CA GLY A 195 -54.27 32.32 37.97
C GLY A 195 -53.16 31.76 38.88
N THR A 196 -53.27 30.49 39.27
CA THR A 196 -52.17 29.77 39.94
C THR A 196 -50.93 29.78 39.04
N THR A 197 -49.77 30.12 39.61
CA THR A 197 -48.53 30.30 38.83
C THR A 197 -47.85 28.95 38.55
N GLU A 198 -47.14 28.86 37.42
CA GLU A 198 -46.22 27.74 37.13
C GLU A 198 -45.21 27.56 38.27
N GLU A 199 -44.69 28.67 38.82
CA GLU A 199 -43.70 28.66 39.89
C GLU A 199 -44.22 27.95 41.16
N ASP A 200 -45.47 28.22 41.55
CA ASP A 200 -46.09 27.55 42.70
C ASP A 200 -46.36 26.06 42.43
N PHE A 201 -46.68 25.71 41.19
CA PHE A 201 -46.90 24.32 40.78
C PHE A 201 -45.60 23.51 40.78
N LEU A 202 -44.49 24.07 40.32
CA LEU A 202 -43.18 23.41 40.29
C LEU A 202 -42.62 23.08 41.70
N LYS A 203 -43.13 23.73 42.75
CA LYS A 203 -42.77 23.48 44.16
C LYS A 203 -43.49 22.28 44.79
N SER A 204 -44.25 21.51 44.00
CA SER A 204 -45.02 20.36 44.50
C SER A 204 -44.15 19.15 44.85
N PHE A 205 -44.40 18.58 46.02
CA PHE A 205 -43.86 17.30 46.50
C PHE A 205 -44.94 16.23 46.64
N THR A 206 -44.51 14.98 46.72
CA THR A 206 -45.36 13.85 47.13
C THR A 206 -45.81 13.98 48.59
N ALA A 207 -46.89 13.27 48.95
CA ALA A 207 -47.19 12.99 50.35
C ALA A 207 -46.01 12.28 51.04
N VAL A 208 -45.97 12.37 52.37
CA VAL A 208 -45.02 11.60 53.19
C VAL A 208 -45.21 10.10 52.91
N LEU A 209 -44.10 9.37 52.72
CA LEU A 209 -44.13 7.91 52.61
C LEU A 209 -44.66 7.32 53.93
N GLY A 210 -45.93 6.91 53.94
CA GLY A 210 -46.69 6.56 55.15
C GLY A 210 -47.16 5.11 55.22
N ALA A 211 -48.00 4.81 56.22
CA ALA A 211 -48.51 3.46 56.50
C ALA A 211 -49.31 2.86 55.33
N ASP A 212 -50.04 3.68 54.57
CA ASP A 212 -50.82 3.23 53.38
C ASP A 212 -49.91 2.72 52.24
N ALA A 213 -48.63 3.11 52.24
CA ALA A 213 -47.61 2.60 51.33
C ALA A 213 -46.84 1.39 51.90
N ASN A 214 -47.20 0.92 53.10
CA ASN A 214 -46.36 0.05 53.93
C ASN A 214 -44.93 0.58 54.06
N GLY A 215 -44.72 1.92 54.02
CA GLY A 215 -43.38 2.53 54.03
C GLY A 215 -42.45 2.14 52.88
N VAL A 216 -42.98 1.57 51.79
CA VAL A 216 -42.23 1.11 50.61
C VAL A 216 -42.82 1.73 49.34
N ILE A 217 -41.95 2.21 48.46
CA ILE A 217 -42.33 2.71 47.14
C ILE A 217 -42.68 1.51 46.23
N SER A 218 -43.83 1.56 45.57
CA SER A 218 -44.41 0.43 44.84
C SER A 218 -44.69 0.76 43.36
N THR A 219 -44.80 -0.27 42.50
CA THR A 219 -45.19 -0.10 41.09
C THR A 219 -46.72 -0.10 40.93
N PRO A 220 -47.32 0.68 40.03
CA PRO A 220 -46.66 1.48 38.99
C PRO A 220 -46.01 2.76 39.55
N LEU A 221 -44.87 3.16 38.99
CA LEU A 221 -44.05 4.25 39.53
C LEU A 221 -44.58 5.62 39.13
N LEU A 222 -44.52 6.59 40.05
CA LEU A 222 -44.81 8.00 39.74
C LEU A 222 -43.81 8.54 38.72
N MET A 223 -44.33 9.15 37.66
CA MET A 223 -43.52 9.78 36.61
C MET A 223 -44.02 11.18 36.30
N THR A 224 -43.10 12.05 35.89
CA THR A 224 -43.40 13.40 35.46
C THR A 224 -42.71 13.73 34.16
N GLY A 225 -43.33 14.60 33.37
CA GLY A 225 -42.80 15.08 32.10
C GLY A 225 -43.43 16.42 31.73
N GLN A 226 -42.71 17.21 30.96
CA GLN A 226 -43.17 18.54 30.55
C GLN A 226 -43.03 18.75 29.05
N GLY A 227 -43.94 19.53 28.48
CA GLY A 227 -43.92 19.93 27.07
C GLY A 227 -44.38 21.36 26.91
N LYS A 228 -44.08 21.98 25.76
CA LYS A 228 -44.45 23.36 25.48
C LYS A 228 -44.84 23.50 24.01
N THR A 229 -45.85 24.30 23.72
CA THR A 229 -46.24 24.66 22.36
C THR A 229 -46.96 25.99 22.31
N LYS A 230 -47.30 26.44 21.11
CA LYS A 230 -48.24 27.53 20.88
C LYS A 230 -49.48 26.95 20.21
N ILE A 231 -50.66 27.35 20.67
CA ILE A 231 -51.90 27.08 19.95
C ILE A 231 -51.93 28.04 18.75
N SER A 232 -51.75 27.49 17.55
CA SER A 232 -51.81 28.24 16.29
C SER A 232 -52.26 27.33 15.15
N GLY A 233 -53.43 27.60 14.56
CA GLY A 233 -54.03 26.75 13.53
C GLY A 233 -54.82 25.57 14.12
N ASN A 234 -55.21 24.60 13.30
CA ASN A 234 -56.17 23.56 13.69
C ASN A 234 -55.57 22.43 14.56
N VAL A 235 -54.25 22.18 14.48
CA VAL A 235 -53.57 21.08 15.20
C VAL A 235 -52.17 21.51 15.63
N SER A 236 -51.84 21.35 16.92
CA SER A 236 -50.49 21.50 17.49
C SER A 236 -49.98 20.15 18.01
N LYS A 237 -48.70 19.85 17.81
CA LYS A 237 -48.06 18.61 18.28
C LYS A 237 -47.09 18.87 19.43
N VAL A 238 -47.09 17.99 20.44
CA VAL A 238 -46.17 18.05 21.59
C VAL A 238 -45.61 16.66 21.86
N ASN A 239 -44.28 16.55 21.92
CA ASN A 239 -43.61 15.35 22.41
C ASN A 239 -43.25 15.54 23.87
N ILE A 240 -43.52 14.54 24.72
CA ILE A 240 -43.29 14.59 26.15
C ILE A 240 -42.58 13.31 26.58
N ASP A 241 -41.41 13.46 27.21
CA ASP A 241 -40.69 12.38 27.86
C ASP A 241 -41.11 12.30 29.32
N LEU A 242 -41.57 11.13 29.75
CA LEU A 242 -41.89 10.86 31.16
C LEU A 242 -40.68 10.25 31.86
N THR A 243 -40.30 10.85 32.98
CA THR A 243 -39.20 10.42 33.84
C THR A 243 -39.69 10.02 35.21
N ARG A 244 -39.09 9.00 35.80
CA ARG A 244 -39.48 8.52 37.14
C ARG A 244 -38.99 9.48 38.21
N VAL A 245 -39.82 9.72 39.22
CA VAL A 245 -39.44 10.56 40.38
C VAL A 245 -38.60 9.81 41.43
N VAL A 246 -38.33 8.53 41.19
CA VAL A 246 -37.62 7.62 42.10
C VAL A 246 -36.34 7.11 41.46
N ALA A 247 -35.41 6.63 42.28
CA ALA A 247 -34.28 5.80 41.88
C ALA A 247 -34.59 4.32 42.09
N ARG A 248 -33.98 3.44 41.29
CA ARG A 248 -34.03 1.99 41.45
C ARG A 248 -32.70 1.48 41.97
N PHE A 249 -32.77 0.58 42.94
CA PHE A 249 -31.61 -0.17 43.41
C PHE A 249 -31.74 -1.64 43.07
N ASP A 250 -30.68 -2.17 42.49
CA ASP A 250 -30.48 -3.60 42.22
C ASP A 250 -29.36 -4.11 43.12
N ILE A 251 -29.40 -5.41 43.43
CA ILE A 251 -28.37 -6.06 44.23
C ILE A 251 -27.89 -7.30 43.50
N ASP A 252 -26.62 -7.32 43.11
CA ASP A 252 -25.93 -8.49 42.58
C ASP A 252 -25.31 -9.27 43.73
N ASN A 253 -25.98 -10.34 44.13
CA ASN A 253 -25.49 -11.26 45.14
C ASN A 253 -25.70 -12.69 44.67
N THR A 254 -24.64 -13.49 44.68
CA THR A 254 -24.72 -14.94 44.47
C THR A 254 -24.27 -15.65 45.74
N THR A 255 -25.18 -16.30 46.47
CA THR A 255 -24.86 -16.89 47.79
C THR A 255 -23.68 -17.85 47.75
N SER A 256 -23.52 -18.64 46.69
CA SER A 256 -22.40 -19.59 46.57
C SER A 256 -21.04 -18.92 46.36
N LYS A 257 -21.00 -17.63 46.04
CA LYS A 257 -19.79 -16.85 45.83
C LYS A 257 -19.48 -15.95 47.03
N SER A 258 -20.49 -15.25 47.53
CA SER A 258 -20.34 -14.29 48.65
C SER A 258 -20.50 -14.92 50.04
N ASN A 259 -20.97 -16.16 50.12
CA ASN A 259 -21.44 -16.80 51.36
C ASN A 259 -22.57 -16.07 52.09
N LEU A 260 -23.16 -15.04 51.49
CA LEU A 260 -24.27 -14.26 52.06
C LEU A 260 -25.61 -14.68 51.44
N THR A 261 -26.59 -14.95 52.28
CA THR A 261 -28.02 -15.03 51.89
C THR A 261 -28.73 -13.81 52.46
N ILE A 262 -29.12 -12.87 51.60
CA ILE A 262 -29.86 -11.66 51.98
C ILE A 262 -31.33 -12.05 52.15
N LYS A 263 -31.91 -11.66 53.29
CA LYS A 263 -33.32 -11.88 53.63
C LYS A 263 -34.17 -10.63 53.48
N LYS A 264 -33.64 -9.48 53.91
CA LYS A 264 -34.32 -8.19 53.80
C LYS A 264 -33.38 -7.09 53.35
N VAL A 265 -33.93 -6.14 52.62
CA VAL A 265 -33.27 -4.90 52.21
C VAL A 265 -34.11 -3.71 52.65
N THR A 266 -33.45 -2.65 53.10
CA THR A 266 -34.07 -1.36 53.42
C THR A 266 -33.06 -0.24 53.24
N LEU A 267 -33.54 1.00 53.27
CA LEU A 267 -32.74 2.21 53.26
C LEU A 267 -32.86 2.91 54.60
N ALA A 268 -31.75 3.38 55.13
CA ALA A 268 -31.73 4.34 56.23
C ALA A 268 -31.26 5.71 55.76
N GLN A 269 -31.73 6.74 56.47
CA GLN A 269 -31.51 8.15 56.16
C GLN A 269 -31.95 8.52 54.72
N GLY A 270 -33.10 8.02 54.29
CA GLY A 270 -33.73 8.38 53.03
C GLY A 270 -34.66 9.59 53.15
N ARG A 271 -35.11 10.19 52.05
CA ARG A 271 -36.14 11.25 52.09
C ARG A 271 -37.54 10.66 52.24
N LYS A 272 -38.43 11.32 52.99
CA LYS A 272 -39.83 10.89 53.13
C LYS A 272 -40.70 11.29 51.94
N THR A 273 -40.26 12.25 51.14
CA THR A 273 -40.99 12.83 50.02
C THR A 273 -40.05 12.99 48.82
N ALA A 274 -40.61 13.19 47.63
CA ALA A 274 -39.86 13.58 46.44
C ALA A 274 -40.46 14.83 45.79
N PRO A 275 -39.63 15.74 45.24
CA PRO A 275 -40.11 16.80 44.37
C PRO A 275 -40.62 16.18 43.06
N LEU A 276 -41.70 16.72 42.52
CA LEU A 276 -42.28 16.22 41.27
C LEU A 276 -41.53 16.71 40.02
N TRP A 277 -40.83 17.85 40.10
CA TRP A 277 -40.30 18.54 38.93
C TRP A 277 -38.81 18.85 39.01
N ASP A 278 -38.35 19.40 40.14
CA ASP A 278 -36.99 19.89 40.28
C ASP A 278 -36.34 19.37 41.56
N ALA A 279 -35.28 18.57 41.40
CA ALA A 279 -34.51 18.02 42.51
C ALA A 279 -33.78 19.10 43.33
N SER A 280 -33.60 20.32 42.79
CA SER A 280 -33.00 21.44 43.53
C SER A 280 -33.87 21.95 44.69
N GLN A 281 -35.16 21.58 44.71
CA GLN A 281 -36.10 21.94 45.76
C GLN A 281 -35.86 21.18 47.08
N ILE A 282 -35.00 20.15 47.07
CA ILE A 282 -34.68 19.38 48.28
C ILE A 282 -33.81 20.22 49.21
N THR A 283 -34.28 20.47 50.43
CA THR A 283 -33.55 21.23 51.45
C THR A 283 -32.49 20.36 52.09
N ALA A 284 -31.24 20.84 52.11
CA ALA A 284 -30.14 20.16 52.80
C ALA A 284 -30.41 20.04 54.31
N VAL A 285 -30.21 18.85 54.87
CA VAL A 285 -30.32 18.58 56.31
C VAL A 285 -28.90 18.52 56.87
N ALA A 286 -28.57 19.38 57.84
CA ALA A 286 -27.26 19.35 58.48
C ALA A 286 -27.06 18.04 59.25
N LYS A 287 -25.82 17.55 59.30
CA LYS A 287 -25.46 16.23 59.85
C LYS A 287 -25.97 16.02 61.28
N GLU A 288 -25.87 17.05 62.12
CA GLU A 288 -26.34 17.03 63.51
C GLU A 288 -27.86 16.87 63.67
N ASN A 289 -28.63 17.11 62.60
CA ASN A 289 -30.09 17.05 62.60
C ASN A 289 -30.64 15.81 61.87
N LEU A 290 -29.80 14.95 61.33
CA LEU A 290 -30.23 13.77 60.54
C LEU A 290 -31.16 12.85 61.34
N ALA A 291 -30.92 12.68 62.64
CA ALA A 291 -31.70 11.81 63.51
C ALA A 291 -33.09 12.36 63.90
N THR A 292 -33.31 13.67 63.78
CA THR A 292 -34.52 14.36 64.28
C THR A 292 -35.28 15.11 63.19
N SER A 293 -34.74 15.20 61.97
CA SER A 293 -35.35 15.91 60.86
C SER A 293 -36.67 15.27 60.42
N ASP A 294 -37.70 16.11 60.26
CA ASP A 294 -38.99 15.68 59.73
C ASP A 294 -38.92 15.29 58.23
N LEU A 295 -37.85 15.66 57.53
CA LEU A 295 -37.64 15.35 56.10
C LEU A 295 -36.99 13.97 55.87
N ILE A 296 -36.32 13.42 56.89
CA ILE A 296 -35.52 12.18 56.80
C ILE A 296 -36.27 11.00 57.40
N ALA A 297 -36.44 9.94 56.62
CA ALA A 297 -36.83 8.63 57.10
C ALA A 297 -35.60 7.93 57.70
N GLN A 298 -35.63 7.66 59.00
CA GLN A 298 -34.54 6.96 59.68
C GLN A 298 -34.34 5.55 59.12
N LYS A 299 -35.44 4.88 58.76
CA LYS A 299 -35.46 3.58 58.10
C LYS A 299 -36.74 3.51 57.26
N TYR A 300 -36.63 3.11 55.99
CA TYR A 300 -37.78 2.68 55.19
C TYR A 300 -38.28 1.33 55.72
N GLU A 301 -39.52 0.97 55.42
CA GLU A 301 -39.99 -0.36 55.79
C GLU A 301 -39.21 -1.45 55.03
N PRO A 302 -38.79 -2.54 55.67
CA PRO A 302 -37.99 -3.57 55.02
C PRO A 302 -38.74 -4.34 53.93
N ILE A 303 -38.08 -4.50 52.79
CA ILE A 303 -38.53 -5.34 51.69
C ILE A 303 -38.02 -6.77 51.94
N ASP A 304 -38.93 -7.73 51.82
CA ASP A 304 -38.61 -9.16 51.82
C ASP A 304 -37.87 -9.51 50.52
N PHE A 305 -36.54 -9.60 50.62
CA PHE A 305 -35.66 -9.79 49.48
C PHE A 305 -35.78 -11.20 48.90
N GLU A 306 -36.05 -12.21 49.74
CA GLU A 306 -36.16 -13.61 49.31
C GLU A 306 -37.36 -13.88 48.41
N LYS A 307 -38.38 -13.02 48.45
CA LYS A 307 -39.55 -13.13 47.57
C LYS A 307 -39.31 -12.51 46.19
N LEU A 308 -38.26 -11.71 46.02
CA LEU A 308 -37.92 -11.12 44.72
C LEU A 308 -37.42 -12.19 43.75
N ASN A 309 -37.76 -12.00 42.47
CA ASN A 309 -37.29 -12.90 41.42
C ASN A 309 -35.77 -12.83 41.27
N GLY A 310 -35.09 -13.98 41.30
CA GLY A 310 -33.63 -14.05 41.19
C GLY A 310 -32.87 -13.71 42.47
N ALA A 311 -33.55 -13.57 43.61
CA ALA A 311 -32.93 -13.29 44.90
C ALA A 311 -31.74 -14.21 45.17
N ASN A 312 -30.60 -13.61 45.51
CA ASN A 312 -29.36 -14.30 45.88
C ASN A 312 -28.75 -15.21 44.79
N GLN A 313 -29.19 -15.09 43.54
CA GLN A 313 -28.74 -15.89 42.39
C GLN A 313 -28.07 -15.04 41.29
N GLY A 314 -27.48 -13.92 41.68
CA GLY A 314 -26.92 -12.90 40.80
C GLY A 314 -27.64 -11.57 40.96
N ILE A 315 -27.79 -10.82 39.86
CA ILE A 315 -28.48 -9.53 39.85
C ILE A 315 -29.97 -9.73 40.17
N THR A 316 -30.36 -9.28 41.35
CA THR A 316 -31.77 -9.14 41.75
C THR A 316 -32.22 -7.74 41.36
N GLU A 317 -33.07 -7.69 40.34
CA GLU A 317 -33.61 -6.46 39.79
C GLU A 317 -34.70 -5.87 40.69
N SER A 318 -34.79 -4.53 40.74
CA SER A 318 -35.84 -3.80 41.46
C SER A 318 -35.91 -4.17 42.95
N SER A 319 -34.74 -4.26 43.58
CA SER A 319 -34.58 -4.68 44.97
C SER A 319 -35.22 -3.71 45.95
N ILE A 320 -35.08 -2.41 45.69
CA ILE A 320 -35.75 -1.33 46.43
C ILE A 320 -35.85 -0.08 45.55
N TYR A 321 -36.91 0.71 45.73
CA TYR A 321 -37.06 2.04 45.13
C TYR A 321 -36.92 3.12 46.19
N ILE A 322 -36.28 4.22 45.83
CA ILE A 322 -35.84 5.26 46.77
C ILE A 322 -36.17 6.65 46.21
N TYR A 323 -36.67 7.56 47.05
CA TYR A 323 -36.79 8.97 46.68
C TYR A 323 -35.40 9.64 46.61
N PRO A 324 -35.20 10.61 45.71
CA PRO A 324 -33.92 11.28 45.54
C PRO A 324 -33.41 11.89 46.85
N THR A 325 -32.10 11.85 47.06
CA THR A 325 -31.42 12.31 48.29
C THR A 325 -30.25 13.24 47.97
N LEU A 326 -29.77 13.94 49.00
CA LEU A 326 -28.57 14.77 48.95
C LEU A 326 -27.39 14.06 49.65
N PRO A 327 -26.12 14.42 49.31
CA PRO A 327 -24.94 13.90 50.01
C PRO A 327 -24.98 14.10 51.53
N THR A 328 -25.59 15.22 51.96
CA THR A 328 -25.75 15.58 53.37
C THR A 328 -26.64 14.62 54.14
N ASP A 329 -27.45 13.82 53.44
CA ASP A 329 -28.40 12.88 54.04
C ASP A 329 -27.71 11.59 54.52
N GLU A 330 -26.42 11.38 54.16
CA GLU A 330 -25.61 10.21 54.56
C GLU A 330 -26.34 8.86 54.38
N SER A 331 -27.13 8.73 53.30
CA SER A 331 -27.97 7.55 53.06
C SER A 331 -27.17 6.25 52.90
N TYR A 332 -27.69 5.16 53.46
CA TYR A 332 -27.07 3.84 53.38
C TYR A 332 -28.10 2.71 53.31
N LEU A 333 -27.77 1.65 52.56
CA LEU A 333 -28.58 0.43 52.52
C LEU A 333 -28.34 -0.40 53.78
N ILE A 334 -29.38 -1.07 54.24
CA ILE A 334 -29.28 -2.09 55.29
C ILE A 334 -29.64 -3.44 54.69
N LEU A 335 -28.71 -4.40 54.79
CA LEU A 335 -28.90 -5.77 54.34
C LEU A 335 -28.96 -6.68 55.57
N GLU A 336 -30.12 -7.28 55.81
CA GLU A 336 -30.33 -8.26 56.88
C GLU A 336 -30.37 -9.66 56.27
N GLY A 337 -29.62 -10.61 56.83
CA GLY A 337 -29.50 -11.94 56.23
C GLY A 337 -28.74 -12.94 57.08
N THR A 338 -28.27 -14.01 56.44
CA THR A 338 -27.38 -15.01 57.06
C THR A 338 -26.08 -15.14 56.27
N TYR A 339 -24.94 -15.04 56.95
CA TYR A 339 -23.61 -15.28 56.40
C TYR A 339 -23.13 -16.68 56.80
N LYS A 340 -22.65 -17.45 55.82
CA LYS A 340 -22.06 -18.77 56.03
C LYS A 340 -20.55 -18.62 56.25
N SER A 341 -20.09 -18.85 57.47
CA SER A 341 -18.67 -18.79 57.78
C SER A 341 -17.89 -19.88 57.01
N PRO A 342 -16.82 -19.54 56.28
CA PRO A 342 -16.02 -20.52 55.53
C PRO A 342 -15.18 -21.42 56.44
N VAL A 343 -15.03 -21.07 57.73
CA VAL A 343 -14.19 -21.80 58.70
C VAL A 343 -14.91 -23.02 59.28
N ASN A 344 -16.21 -22.90 59.56
CA ASN A 344 -16.99 -23.93 60.26
C ASN A 344 -18.33 -24.26 59.57
N SER A 345 -18.67 -23.59 58.46
CA SER A 345 -19.95 -23.71 57.74
C SER A 345 -21.20 -23.31 58.54
N ASP A 346 -21.05 -22.67 59.69
CA ASP A 346 -22.19 -22.15 60.46
C ASP A 346 -22.84 -20.97 59.73
N GLN A 347 -24.18 -20.90 59.82
CA GLN A 347 -24.94 -19.72 59.38
C GLN A 347 -25.15 -18.78 60.56
N VAL A 348 -24.69 -17.54 60.42
CA VAL A 348 -24.81 -16.49 61.43
C VAL A 348 -25.72 -15.39 60.92
N GLU A 349 -26.66 -14.91 61.73
CA GLU A 349 -27.46 -13.74 61.39
C GLU A 349 -26.60 -12.48 61.38
N VAL A 350 -26.74 -11.69 60.32
CA VAL A 350 -25.91 -10.51 60.05
C VAL A 350 -26.78 -9.35 59.61
N THR A 351 -26.33 -8.14 59.95
CA THR A 351 -26.91 -6.87 59.51
C THR A 351 -25.78 -5.98 59.04
N TYR A 352 -25.77 -5.66 57.75
CA TYR A 352 -24.75 -4.80 57.14
C TYR A 352 -25.33 -3.43 56.84
N HIS A 353 -24.55 -2.41 57.14
CA HIS A 353 -24.81 -1.03 56.76
C HIS A 353 -23.88 -0.66 55.62
N VAL A 354 -24.43 -0.50 54.42
CA VAL A 354 -23.68 -0.25 53.19
C VAL A 354 -23.84 1.22 52.80
N PRO A 355 -22.85 2.08 53.10
CA PRO A 355 -22.94 3.50 52.79
C PRO A 355 -22.95 3.75 51.29
N ILE A 356 -23.77 4.71 50.85
CA ILE A 356 -23.88 5.09 49.43
C ILE A 356 -22.95 6.28 49.20
N VAL A 357 -21.66 5.97 49.08
CA VAL A 357 -20.57 6.93 48.88
C VAL A 357 -20.06 6.86 47.44
N ARG A 358 -19.13 7.75 47.07
CA ARG A 358 -18.20 7.76 45.93
C ARG A 358 -16.81 8.01 46.50
N THR A 359 -15.83 7.22 46.11
CA THR A 359 -14.43 7.47 46.47
C THR A 359 -13.76 8.21 45.31
N PRO A 360 -13.39 9.49 45.46
CA PRO A 360 -12.61 10.21 44.45
C PRO A 360 -11.24 9.56 44.24
N GLU A 361 -10.69 9.75 43.04
CA GLU A 361 -9.35 9.27 42.71
C GLU A 361 -8.31 9.90 43.65
N GLY A 362 -7.53 9.07 44.34
CA GLY A 362 -6.53 9.51 45.32
C GLY A 362 -7.05 9.91 46.70
N ALA A 363 -8.29 9.57 47.07
CA ALA A 363 -8.87 9.86 48.38
C ALA A 363 -9.03 8.62 49.27
N ASP A 364 -8.59 8.73 50.53
CA ASP A 364 -8.62 7.64 51.54
C ASP A 364 -10.03 7.34 52.10
N LYS A 365 -11.07 8.09 51.70
CA LYS A 365 -12.45 7.92 52.21
C LYS A 365 -13.48 8.21 51.14
N GLY A 366 -14.55 7.43 51.16
CA GLY A 366 -15.73 7.67 50.34
C GLY A 366 -16.53 8.88 50.82
N GLU A 367 -16.94 9.72 49.88
CA GLU A 367 -17.84 10.87 50.08
C GLU A 367 -19.27 10.48 49.71
N TYR A 368 -20.28 10.80 50.53
CA TYR A 368 -21.67 10.50 50.19
C TYR A 368 -22.09 11.15 48.87
N ILE A 369 -22.91 10.47 48.09
CA ILE A 369 -23.43 10.99 46.82
C ILE A 369 -24.92 11.30 46.88
N SER A 370 -25.38 12.15 45.96
CA SER A 370 -26.81 12.28 45.68
C SER A 370 -27.36 11.00 45.05
N ILE A 371 -28.46 10.49 45.59
CA ILE A 371 -29.31 9.53 44.87
C ILE A 371 -30.20 10.35 43.94
N LYS A 372 -30.03 10.19 42.64
CA LYS A 372 -30.78 10.93 41.62
C LYS A 372 -32.02 10.15 41.19
N ALA A 373 -33.13 10.85 41.00
CA ALA A 373 -34.32 10.27 40.38
C ALA A 373 -34.01 9.77 38.96
N ASN A 374 -34.78 8.81 38.47
CA ASN A 374 -34.61 8.19 37.15
C ASN A 374 -33.20 7.61 36.91
N ASN A 375 -32.52 7.12 37.95
CA ASN A 375 -31.23 6.42 37.85
C ASN A 375 -31.32 5.01 38.45
N ARG A 376 -30.46 4.11 37.96
CA ARG A 376 -30.30 2.74 38.46
C ARG A 376 -28.96 2.62 39.21
N TYR A 377 -29.03 2.12 40.43
CA TYR A 377 -27.88 1.85 41.28
C TYR A 377 -27.79 0.34 41.51
N CYS A 378 -26.75 -0.32 40.98
CA CYS A 378 -26.53 -1.75 41.22
C CYS A 378 -25.43 -1.93 42.25
N LEU A 379 -25.78 -2.41 43.45
CA LEU A 379 -24.79 -2.86 44.43
C LEU A 379 -24.25 -4.23 43.99
N ARG A 380 -22.98 -4.28 43.60
CA ARG A 380 -22.31 -5.53 43.27
C ARG A 380 -21.52 -6.04 44.46
N ILE A 381 -22.02 -7.08 45.11
CA ILE A 381 -21.35 -7.70 46.25
C ILE A 381 -20.29 -8.65 45.72
N THR A 382 -19.03 -8.33 46.02
CA THR A 382 -17.88 -9.13 45.61
C THR A 382 -17.44 -10.09 46.70
N ASP A 383 -17.49 -9.65 47.96
CA ASP A 383 -17.14 -10.46 49.12
C ASP A 383 -17.86 -9.96 50.39
N VAL A 384 -17.94 -10.81 51.42
CA VAL A 384 -18.63 -10.51 52.68
C VAL A 384 -17.88 -11.16 53.83
N THR A 385 -17.71 -10.42 54.93
CA THR A 385 -17.24 -10.94 56.22
C THR A 385 -18.36 -10.89 57.25
N LEU A 386 -18.13 -11.37 58.47
CA LEU A 386 -19.13 -11.26 59.55
C LEU A 386 -19.56 -9.81 59.85
N SER A 387 -18.73 -8.81 59.55
CA SER A 387 -18.98 -7.41 59.90
C SER A 387 -19.16 -6.48 58.69
N ASN A 388 -18.67 -6.85 57.51
CA ASN A 388 -18.62 -5.95 56.36
C ASN A 388 -19.08 -6.62 55.07
N VAL A 389 -19.73 -5.85 54.21
CA VAL A 389 -19.98 -6.20 52.80
C VAL A 389 -18.99 -5.42 51.96
N PHE A 390 -18.25 -6.13 51.10
CA PHE A 390 -17.39 -5.53 50.10
C PHE A 390 -18.10 -5.55 48.76
N GLY A 391 -18.24 -4.37 48.17
CA GLY A 391 -18.93 -4.23 46.91
C GLY A 391 -18.82 -2.82 46.36
N SER A 392 -19.25 -2.67 45.11
CA SER A 392 -19.26 -1.39 44.39
C SER A 392 -20.67 -1.06 43.93
N PHE A 393 -20.99 0.24 43.88
CA PHE A 393 -22.18 0.70 43.18
C PHE A 393 -21.82 0.99 41.73
N GLU A 394 -22.55 0.37 40.81
CA GLU A 394 -22.61 0.78 39.41
C GLU A 394 -23.83 1.69 39.22
N VAL A 395 -23.59 2.95 38.86
CA VAL A 395 -24.64 3.96 38.67
C VAL A 395 -24.84 4.20 37.19
N VAL A 396 -25.97 3.79 36.66
CA VAL A 396 -26.32 3.93 35.25
C VAL A 396 -27.52 4.86 35.14
N ASP A 397 -27.51 5.78 34.18
CA ASP A 397 -28.73 6.49 33.78
C ASP A 397 -29.77 5.44 33.34
N TRP A 398 -30.98 5.51 33.90
CA TRP A 398 -32.03 4.50 33.65
C TRP A 398 -32.41 4.43 32.16
N THR A 399 -32.03 5.43 31.36
CA THR A 399 -32.25 5.49 29.89
C THR A 399 -31.01 5.33 29.01
N SER A 400 -29.77 5.35 29.52
CA SER A 400 -28.54 5.17 28.73
C SER A 400 -27.52 4.29 29.45
N GLY A 401 -27.07 3.21 28.81
CA GLY A 401 -26.27 2.13 29.41
C GLY A 401 -24.81 2.46 29.77
N GLY A 402 -24.50 3.67 30.24
CA GLY A 402 -23.20 4.07 30.75
C GLY A 402 -23.18 4.11 32.28
N GLY A 403 -22.39 3.24 32.91
CA GLY A 403 -22.24 3.16 34.36
C GLY A 403 -21.06 3.95 34.93
N ILE A 404 -21.23 4.55 36.11
CA ILE A 404 -20.15 5.05 36.99
C ILE A 404 -19.95 4.02 38.10
N THR A 405 -18.73 3.50 38.23
CA THR A 405 -18.36 2.57 39.31
C THR A 405 -17.79 3.33 40.50
N ILE A 406 -18.27 3.02 41.71
CA ILE A 406 -17.72 3.54 42.96
C ILE A 406 -17.01 2.42 43.72
N ARG A 407 -15.82 2.68 44.28
CA ARG A 407 -14.92 1.66 44.85
C ARG A 407 -14.62 1.84 46.35
N PRO A 408 -14.40 0.75 47.11
CA PRO A 408 -13.81 0.80 48.45
C PRO A 408 -12.30 1.08 48.42
N ASP A 409 -11.78 1.59 49.54
CA ASP A 409 -10.37 1.94 49.75
C ASP A 409 -9.51 0.69 50.00
N ASN A 410 -8.73 0.27 48.99
CA ASN A 410 -7.78 -0.83 49.06
C ASN A 410 -6.46 -0.39 48.41
N ASP A 411 -5.33 -0.62 49.08
CA ASP A 411 -4.00 -0.32 48.53
C ASP A 411 -3.63 -1.25 47.36
N ALA A 412 -2.94 -0.69 46.36
CA ALA A 412 -2.35 -1.45 45.26
C ALA A 412 -1.25 -2.40 45.78
N PRO A 413 -1.02 -3.57 45.15
CA PRO A 413 0.08 -4.46 45.51
C PRO A 413 1.43 -3.73 45.51
N VAL A 414 2.19 -3.79 46.60
CA VAL A 414 3.47 -3.09 46.72
C VAL A 414 4.56 -3.87 46.00
N PHE A 415 5.20 -3.21 45.03
CA PHE A 415 6.42 -3.66 44.37
C PHE A 415 7.60 -2.77 44.81
N ASP A 416 8.60 -3.37 45.46
CA ASP A 416 9.83 -2.71 45.89
C ASP A 416 10.99 -3.28 45.07
N THR A 417 11.59 -2.46 44.20
CA THR A 417 12.65 -2.87 43.26
C THR A 417 13.86 -3.50 43.95
N ALA A 418 14.13 -3.15 45.22
CA ALA A 418 15.25 -3.69 45.98
C ALA A 418 14.94 -5.01 46.69
N LYS A 419 13.66 -5.32 46.93
CA LYS A 419 13.25 -6.46 47.78
C LYS A 419 12.41 -7.51 47.08
N SER A 420 11.64 -7.13 46.05
CA SER A 420 10.69 -8.02 45.40
C SER A 420 11.33 -9.12 44.57
N PHE A 421 12.57 -8.95 44.06
CA PHE A 421 13.31 -10.03 43.38
C PHE A 421 14.07 -10.90 44.39
N VAL A 422 13.46 -12.01 44.78
CA VAL A 422 13.93 -12.82 45.92
C VAL A 422 14.87 -13.95 45.53
N GLU A 423 14.73 -14.56 44.34
CA GLU A 423 15.54 -15.70 43.89
C GLU A 423 15.73 -15.71 42.36
N GLY A 424 16.76 -16.43 41.88
CA GLY A 424 17.01 -16.71 40.45
C GLY A 424 17.73 -15.58 39.68
N ASP A 425 17.55 -15.60 38.36
CA ASP A 425 18.17 -14.70 37.38
C ASP A 425 17.53 -13.30 37.46
N LYS A 426 18.00 -12.48 38.41
CA LYS A 426 17.37 -11.19 38.71
C LYS A 426 17.38 -10.27 37.48
N PRO A 427 16.21 -9.78 37.03
CA PRO A 427 16.12 -8.82 35.94
C PRO A 427 16.90 -7.53 36.25
N LYS A 428 17.44 -6.92 35.20
CA LYS A 428 18.15 -5.65 35.25
C LYS A 428 17.15 -4.51 35.16
N ASP A 429 17.17 -3.62 36.16
CA ASP A 429 16.39 -2.39 36.14
C ASP A 429 16.86 -1.46 35.01
N LEU A 430 15.96 -1.15 34.07
CA LEU A 430 16.23 -0.23 32.95
C LEU A 430 16.14 1.23 33.37
N ASN A 431 15.46 1.52 34.48
CA ASN A 431 15.28 2.86 35.04
C ASN A 431 16.28 3.17 36.16
N ALA A 432 17.28 2.30 36.40
CA ALA A 432 18.31 2.51 37.43
C ALA A 432 19.06 3.85 37.30
N ALA A 433 19.18 4.40 36.08
CA ALA A 433 19.81 5.71 35.83
C ALA A 433 18.83 6.91 35.97
N ASN A 434 17.53 6.65 36.10
CA ASN A 434 16.48 7.65 36.27
C ASN A 434 15.55 7.24 37.45
N PRO A 435 15.96 7.52 38.70
CA PRO A 435 15.20 7.12 39.88
C PRO A 435 13.84 7.82 40.05
N GLU A 436 13.53 8.83 39.21
CA GLU A 436 12.22 9.49 39.18
C GLU A 436 11.27 8.91 38.11
N ALA A 437 11.66 7.84 37.42
CA ALA A 437 10.80 7.16 36.46
C ALA A 437 9.51 6.66 37.14
N SER A 438 8.36 6.98 36.55
CA SER A 438 7.04 6.54 37.03
C SER A 438 6.67 5.13 36.61
N THR A 439 7.56 4.41 35.92
CA THR A 439 7.36 3.06 35.39
C THR A 439 8.36 2.06 35.97
N TYR A 440 7.95 0.81 36.11
CA TYR A 440 8.79 -0.30 36.53
C TYR A 440 9.22 -1.11 35.30
N ASP A 441 10.38 -0.79 34.72
CA ASP A 441 10.85 -1.41 33.48
C ASP A 441 12.10 -2.26 33.74
N PHE A 442 12.02 -3.56 33.44
CA PHE A 442 13.08 -4.52 33.74
C PHE A 442 13.44 -5.38 32.52
N GLU A 443 14.72 -5.53 32.23
CA GLU A 443 15.24 -6.46 31.22
C GLU A 443 15.58 -7.80 31.88
N VAL A 444 15.00 -8.91 31.39
CA VAL A 444 15.33 -10.24 31.93
C VAL A 444 16.76 -10.64 31.58
N THR A 445 17.43 -11.38 32.47
CA THR A 445 18.86 -11.73 32.34
C THR A 445 19.01 -13.24 32.13
N GLY A 446 18.78 -13.71 30.91
CA GLY A 446 18.91 -15.13 30.55
C GLY A 446 20.32 -15.57 30.17
N ASP A 447 20.44 -16.84 29.83
CA ASP A 447 21.60 -17.39 29.12
C ASP A 447 21.72 -16.86 27.68
N ALA A 448 22.70 -17.37 26.93
CA ALA A 448 22.98 -16.92 25.57
C ALA A 448 21.83 -17.18 24.57
N ASP A 449 20.93 -18.13 24.87
CA ASP A 449 19.76 -18.45 24.05
C ASP A 449 18.50 -17.69 24.54
N GLY A 450 18.64 -16.88 25.59
CA GLY A 450 17.55 -16.09 26.17
C GLY A 450 16.66 -16.89 27.11
N LYS A 451 17.17 -17.94 27.74
CA LYS A 451 16.46 -18.77 28.72
C LYS A 451 16.86 -18.44 30.15
N GLY A 452 15.90 -18.43 31.08
CA GLY A 452 16.18 -18.19 32.50
C GLY A 452 14.92 -18.20 33.36
N SER A 453 15.09 -17.97 34.67
CA SER A 453 13.96 -17.89 35.60
C SER A 453 14.28 -17.10 36.87
N PHE A 454 13.27 -16.43 37.43
CA PHE A 454 13.37 -15.76 38.74
C PHE A 454 12.08 -15.89 39.54
N ILE A 455 12.15 -15.58 40.83
CA ILE A 455 10.99 -15.48 41.72
C ILE A 455 10.80 -14.03 42.16
N LEU A 456 9.57 -13.55 42.00
CA LEU A 456 9.11 -12.24 42.44
C LEU A 456 8.17 -12.40 43.63
N GLU A 457 8.40 -11.68 44.73
CA GLU A 457 7.50 -11.60 45.88
C GLU A 457 6.82 -10.22 45.92
N ILE A 458 5.49 -10.22 45.95
CA ILE A 458 4.64 -9.01 46.00
C ILE A 458 3.83 -9.01 47.28
N ALA A 459 3.79 -7.85 47.94
CA ALA A 459 3.06 -7.65 49.20
C ALA A 459 1.74 -6.91 48.93
N ALA A 460 0.64 -7.31 49.57
CA ALA A 460 -0.63 -6.58 49.52
C ALA A 460 -1.49 -6.88 50.75
N THR A 461 -2.61 -6.18 50.90
CA THR A 461 -3.59 -6.44 51.97
C THR A 461 -4.37 -7.76 51.76
N GLY A 462 -4.22 -8.40 50.59
CA GLY A 462 -4.79 -9.71 50.25
C GLY A 462 -3.85 -10.51 49.34
N LYS A 463 -4.22 -11.76 49.02
CA LYS A 463 -3.47 -12.58 48.05
C LYS A 463 -3.40 -11.85 46.72
N VAL A 464 -2.29 -12.02 46.00
CA VAL A 464 -2.09 -11.36 44.71
C VAL A 464 -2.19 -12.40 43.61
N ARG A 465 -2.80 -12.04 42.49
CA ARG A 465 -2.70 -12.76 41.22
C ARG A 465 -2.07 -11.86 40.17
N CYS A 466 -1.54 -12.44 39.10
CA CYS A 466 -0.97 -11.67 38.00
C CYS A 466 -1.72 -11.93 36.69
N GLU A 467 -1.86 -10.90 35.88
CA GLU A 467 -2.31 -10.99 34.49
C GLU A 467 -1.22 -10.43 33.56
N LYS A 468 -1.06 -11.04 32.38
CA LYS A 468 -0.10 -10.59 31.37
C LYS A 468 -0.82 -9.90 30.22
N GLU A 469 -0.29 -8.76 29.77
CA GLU A 469 -0.78 -8.01 28.62
C GLU A 469 0.39 -7.67 27.69
N VAL A 470 0.09 -7.59 26.40
CA VAL A 470 1.02 -7.06 25.40
C VAL A 470 1.05 -5.53 25.46
N MET A 471 2.24 -4.93 25.51
CA MET A 471 2.38 -3.46 25.55
C MET A 471 1.95 -2.77 24.24
N THR A 472 1.71 -3.52 23.16
CA THR A 472 1.22 -3.01 21.88
C THR A 472 0.04 -3.84 21.38
N LYS A 473 -0.77 -3.26 20.48
CA LYS A 473 -2.00 -3.90 19.96
C LYS A 473 -1.79 -5.27 19.28
N ALA A 474 -0.56 -5.69 19.02
CA ALA A 474 -0.22 -6.99 18.45
C ALA A 474 1.15 -7.46 18.95
N GLY A 475 1.19 -8.60 19.66
CA GLY A 475 2.41 -9.21 20.17
C GLY A 475 2.13 -10.59 20.78
N GLU A 476 3.18 -11.37 21.02
CA GLU A 476 3.10 -12.65 21.74
C GLU A 476 3.72 -12.49 23.14
N THR A 477 3.10 -13.13 24.13
CA THR A 477 3.58 -13.12 25.52
C THR A 477 4.12 -14.49 25.93
N ASP A 478 4.27 -15.42 25.00
CA ASP A 478 4.58 -16.83 25.28
C ASP A 478 6.03 -17.06 25.67
N TRP A 479 6.91 -16.11 25.32
CA TRP A 479 8.30 -16.08 25.76
C TRP A 479 8.43 -15.89 27.29
N LEU A 480 7.38 -15.42 27.97
CA LEU A 480 7.33 -15.21 29.43
C LEU A 480 6.16 -15.96 30.07
N ASN A 481 6.49 -17.00 30.83
CA ASN A 481 5.53 -17.82 31.58
C ASN A 481 5.58 -17.47 33.06
N ILE A 482 4.40 -17.29 33.66
CA ILE A 482 4.26 -16.90 35.07
C ILE A 482 3.36 -17.91 35.77
N SER A 483 3.80 -18.40 36.92
CA SER A 483 3.01 -19.30 37.76
C SER A 483 3.10 -18.88 39.23
N THR A 484 2.00 -18.99 39.96
CA THR A 484 1.99 -18.72 41.40
C THR A 484 2.68 -19.88 42.13
N SER A 485 3.71 -19.57 42.92
CA SER A 485 4.48 -20.57 43.65
C SER A 485 3.88 -20.82 45.04
N ASN A 486 3.74 -19.77 45.85
CA ASN A 486 3.12 -19.82 47.18
C ASN A 486 2.59 -18.44 47.62
N SER A 487 1.68 -18.43 48.60
CA SER A 487 1.23 -17.21 49.29
C SER A 487 1.24 -17.46 50.79
N GLU A 488 1.77 -16.53 51.56
CA GLU A 488 1.75 -16.58 53.01
C GLU A 488 1.46 -15.20 53.61
N GLU A 489 0.78 -15.19 54.74
CA GLU A 489 0.48 -13.98 55.50
C GLU A 489 1.55 -13.79 56.58
N ARG A 490 2.17 -12.61 56.61
CA ARG A 490 3.15 -12.20 57.62
C ARG A 490 2.68 -10.89 58.24
N ASP A 491 2.45 -10.87 59.55
CA ASP A 491 2.06 -9.67 60.31
C ASP A 491 0.88 -8.87 59.72
N GLY A 492 -0.12 -9.56 59.15
CA GLY A 492 -1.31 -8.93 58.55
C GLY A 492 -1.14 -8.41 57.11
N VAL A 493 0.00 -8.70 56.46
CA VAL A 493 0.27 -8.43 55.04
C VAL A 493 0.47 -9.75 54.31
N TRP A 494 -0.18 -9.91 53.16
CA TRP A 494 -0.02 -11.08 52.31
C TRP A 494 1.17 -10.90 51.39
N TYR A 495 2.06 -11.89 51.38
CA TYR A 495 3.20 -11.99 50.45
C TYR A 495 2.93 -13.14 49.49
N THR A 496 2.81 -12.83 48.20
CA THR A 496 2.62 -13.84 47.15
C THR A 496 3.85 -13.92 46.26
N LYS A 497 4.38 -15.14 46.08
CA LYS A 497 5.51 -15.40 45.18
C LYS A 497 5.04 -15.92 43.83
N PHE A 498 5.59 -15.33 42.78
CA PHE A 498 5.38 -15.71 41.39
C PHE A 498 6.70 -16.21 40.80
N GLN A 499 6.68 -17.39 40.18
CA GLN A 499 7.79 -17.91 39.41
C GLN A 499 7.65 -17.47 37.95
N PHE A 500 8.64 -16.72 37.49
CA PHE A 500 8.80 -16.30 36.11
C PHE A 500 9.78 -17.22 35.41
N GLN A 501 9.39 -17.76 34.26
CA GLN A 501 10.22 -18.59 33.39
C GLN A 501 10.17 -18.02 31.98
N TYR A 502 11.32 -17.79 31.38
CA TYR A 502 11.41 -17.27 30.02
C TYR A 502 12.35 -18.11 29.17
N ASP A 503 12.04 -18.19 27.89
CA ASP A 503 12.79 -18.90 26.87
C ASP A 503 12.73 -18.08 25.56
N GLN A 504 13.80 -18.11 24.77
CA GLN A 504 13.95 -17.33 23.53
C GLN A 504 13.61 -15.83 23.71
N SER A 505 13.93 -15.26 24.87
CA SER A 505 13.54 -13.89 25.24
C SER A 505 14.23 -12.78 24.44
N ILE A 506 15.32 -13.07 23.73
CA ILE A 506 16.13 -12.05 23.05
C ILE A 506 15.33 -11.37 21.93
N GLY A 507 15.16 -10.05 22.04
CA GLY A 507 14.44 -9.24 21.05
C GLY A 507 12.94 -9.42 21.03
N GLN A 508 12.38 -10.07 22.05
CA GLN A 508 10.94 -10.22 22.18
C GLN A 508 10.29 -8.91 22.64
N GLN A 509 9.04 -8.71 22.24
CA GLN A 509 8.28 -7.54 22.65
C GLN A 509 8.05 -7.51 24.17
N PRO A 510 8.04 -6.33 24.80
CA PRO A 510 7.82 -6.20 26.23
C PRO A 510 6.43 -6.66 26.65
N VAL A 511 6.38 -7.32 27.81
CA VAL A 511 5.14 -7.81 28.43
C VAL A 511 4.85 -6.96 29.67
N ALA A 512 3.66 -6.38 29.72
CA ALA A 512 3.15 -5.78 30.94
C ALA A 512 2.59 -6.87 31.84
N VAL A 513 3.01 -6.88 33.11
CA VAL A 513 2.50 -7.80 34.12
C VAL A 513 1.80 -6.99 35.19
N HIS A 514 0.48 -7.18 35.27
CA HIS A 514 -0.37 -6.51 36.24
C HIS A 514 -0.52 -7.39 37.47
N PHE A 515 -0.02 -6.92 38.60
CA PHE A 515 -0.26 -7.52 39.91
C PHE A 515 -1.54 -6.96 40.50
N ILE A 516 -2.46 -7.86 40.80
CA ILE A 516 -3.83 -7.55 41.20
C ILE A 516 -4.06 -8.18 42.56
N ASN A 517 -4.39 -7.35 43.55
CA ASN A 517 -4.86 -7.83 44.84
C ASN A 517 -6.22 -8.52 44.64
N GLU A 518 -6.33 -9.81 44.96
CA GLU A 518 -7.56 -10.59 44.82
C GLU A 518 -8.71 -10.09 45.70
N THR A 519 -8.39 -9.35 46.76
CA THR A 519 -9.39 -8.71 47.63
C THR A 519 -9.78 -7.31 47.16
N ALA A 520 -9.14 -6.77 46.12
CA ALA A 520 -9.49 -5.50 45.49
C ALA A 520 -10.38 -5.68 44.26
N SER A 521 -11.26 -4.70 44.01
CA SER A 521 -12.05 -4.59 42.78
C SER A 521 -11.12 -4.70 41.54
N TYR A 522 -11.64 -5.19 40.41
CA TYR A 522 -10.94 -5.22 39.10
C TYR A 522 -10.76 -3.78 38.56
N ASP A 523 -9.96 -3.00 39.26
CA ASP A 523 -9.61 -1.61 38.98
C ASP A 523 -8.17 -1.52 38.50
N PRO A 524 -7.94 -1.18 37.21
CA PRO A 524 -6.61 -0.95 36.68
C PRO A 524 -5.78 0.08 37.47
N ALA A 525 -6.41 1.05 38.14
CA ALA A 525 -5.72 2.06 38.94
C ALA A 525 -5.16 1.53 40.28
N LEU A 526 -5.64 0.36 40.73
CA LEU A 526 -5.14 -0.33 41.94
C LEU A 526 -4.24 -1.52 41.58
N TRP A 527 -3.81 -1.61 40.33
CA TRP A 527 -2.85 -2.62 39.90
C TRP A 527 -1.45 -2.03 39.95
N THR A 528 -0.50 -2.86 40.35
CA THR A 528 0.91 -2.53 40.17
C THR A 528 1.38 -3.20 38.91
N THR A 529 1.84 -2.40 37.95
CA THR A 529 2.27 -2.89 36.64
C THR A 529 3.79 -2.88 36.58
N VAL A 530 4.38 -4.03 36.25
CA VAL A 530 5.81 -4.17 35.98
C VAL A 530 5.98 -4.64 34.54
N ASN A 531 6.80 -3.93 33.77
CA ASN A 531 7.08 -4.22 32.38
C ASN A 531 8.37 -5.03 32.28
N PHE A 532 8.30 -6.19 31.62
CA PHE A 532 9.45 -7.03 31.37
C PHE A 532 9.85 -7.00 29.89
N PHE A 533 11.10 -6.64 29.65
CA PHE A 533 11.75 -6.56 28.35
C PHE A 533 12.66 -7.77 28.15
N GLY A 534 12.65 -8.32 26.93
CA GLY A 534 13.66 -9.25 26.49
C GLY A 534 15.03 -8.57 26.32
N PRO A 535 16.16 -9.30 26.39
CA PRO A 535 17.47 -8.73 26.10
C PRO A 535 17.53 -8.10 24.71
N LYS A 536 18.21 -6.95 24.60
CA LYS A 536 18.38 -6.22 23.33
C LYS A 536 18.91 -7.11 22.21
N ALA A 537 18.19 -7.10 21.09
CA ALA A 537 18.55 -7.85 19.88
C ALA A 537 19.08 -6.96 18.76
N VAL A 538 19.69 -7.59 17.76
CA VAL A 538 20.00 -6.93 16.49
C VAL A 538 18.70 -6.63 15.73
N PRO A 539 18.61 -5.52 14.97
CA PRO A 539 17.41 -5.19 14.20
C PRO A 539 17.03 -6.31 13.20
N SER A 540 15.74 -6.62 13.06
CA SER A 540 15.26 -7.73 12.21
C SER A 540 14.44 -7.21 11.04
N PHE A 541 14.76 -7.63 9.81
CA PHE A 541 14.16 -7.11 8.58
C PHE A 541 13.02 -7.99 8.07
N ALA A 542 11.97 -7.33 7.59
CA ALA A 542 10.87 -7.91 6.84
C ALA A 542 10.55 -7.05 5.60
N ALA A 543 9.81 -7.63 4.66
CA ALA A 543 9.35 -6.91 3.48
C ALA A 543 8.23 -5.93 3.88
N ALA A 544 8.42 -4.63 3.59
CA ALA A 544 7.41 -3.63 3.86
C ALA A 544 6.26 -3.67 2.83
N LYS A 545 5.05 -3.32 3.26
CA LYS A 545 3.87 -3.27 2.40
C LYS A 545 3.90 -2.11 1.38
N GLU A 546 4.64 -1.04 1.67
CA GLU A 546 4.70 0.18 0.84
C GLU A 546 5.31 -0.06 -0.56
N GLY A 547 5.90 -1.24 -0.79
CA GLY A 547 6.38 -1.69 -2.09
C GLY A 547 7.65 -0.96 -2.55
N ASN A 548 8.33 -1.55 -3.53
CA ASN A 548 9.58 -1.03 -4.06
C ASN A 548 9.35 -0.19 -5.32
N SER A 549 10.35 0.61 -5.75
CA SER A 549 10.34 1.07 -7.15
C SER A 549 10.56 -0.10 -8.10
N LEU A 550 10.13 0.08 -9.36
CA LEU A 550 10.06 -1.01 -10.34
C LEU A 550 11.41 -1.73 -10.52
N GLY A 551 11.36 -3.06 -10.60
CA GLY A 551 12.51 -3.93 -10.91
C GLY A 551 13.47 -4.20 -9.75
N ASN A 552 13.46 -3.40 -8.68
CA ASN A 552 14.31 -3.64 -7.52
C ASN A 552 13.84 -4.86 -6.74
N THR A 553 14.79 -5.63 -6.20
CA THR A 553 14.51 -6.86 -5.46
C THR A 553 15.01 -6.78 -4.02
N ILE A 554 14.29 -7.45 -3.13
CA ILE A 554 14.69 -7.64 -1.72
C ILE A 554 14.68 -9.13 -1.39
N SER A 555 15.56 -9.56 -0.50
CA SER A 555 15.49 -10.87 0.16
C SER A 555 15.66 -10.67 1.67
N VAL A 556 14.68 -11.20 2.39
CA VAL A 556 14.59 -11.19 3.87
C VAL A 556 14.36 -12.60 4.41
N ASP A 557 14.73 -13.63 3.62
CA ASP A 557 14.59 -15.05 3.99
C ASP A 557 15.31 -15.36 5.31
N VAL A 558 16.40 -14.63 5.56
CA VAL A 558 17.07 -14.57 6.85
C VAL A 558 16.98 -13.11 7.35
N PRO A 559 16.03 -12.78 8.24
CA PRO A 559 15.73 -11.40 8.67
C PRO A 559 16.92 -10.62 9.23
N LYS A 560 17.96 -11.30 9.71
CA LYS A 560 19.18 -10.70 10.31
C LYS A 560 20.36 -10.63 9.33
N THR A 561 20.17 -11.06 8.07
CA THR A 561 21.14 -10.91 6.97
C THR A 561 20.41 -10.54 5.67
N PRO A 562 19.71 -9.40 5.63
CA PRO A 562 18.92 -8.99 4.48
C PRO A 562 19.81 -8.58 3.29
N THR A 563 19.30 -8.79 2.09
CA THR A 563 19.98 -8.37 0.84
C THR A 563 19.02 -7.66 -0.10
N THR A 564 19.55 -6.82 -0.97
CA THR A 564 18.77 -6.14 -2.01
C THR A 564 19.58 -5.91 -3.27
N SER A 565 18.90 -5.88 -4.43
CA SER A 565 19.46 -5.38 -5.68
C SER A 565 18.73 -4.10 -6.08
N LEU A 566 19.49 -3.03 -6.26
CA LEU A 566 18.98 -1.68 -6.50
C LEU A 566 19.53 -1.12 -7.81
N TYR A 567 18.65 -0.71 -8.72
CA TYR A 567 19.02 0.00 -9.94
C TYR A 567 19.58 1.38 -9.59
N THR A 568 20.77 1.68 -10.08
CA THR A 568 21.52 2.92 -9.79
C THR A 568 20.97 4.13 -10.58
N VAL A 569 19.74 4.51 -10.24
CA VAL A 569 19.00 5.67 -10.75
C VAL A 569 18.58 6.54 -9.57
N ASN A 570 18.81 7.84 -9.64
CA ASN A 570 18.40 8.75 -8.56
C ASN A 570 16.92 8.55 -8.17
N GLY A 571 16.67 8.39 -6.88
CA GLY A 571 15.34 8.15 -6.32
C GLY A 571 14.85 6.70 -6.36
N SER A 572 15.51 5.79 -7.09
CA SER A 572 15.25 4.34 -7.05
C SER A 572 15.36 3.83 -5.62
N TYR A 573 14.43 2.99 -5.16
CA TYR A 573 14.33 2.61 -3.77
C TYR A 573 13.75 1.21 -3.50
N VAL A 574 14.02 0.72 -2.29
CA VAL A 574 13.34 -0.41 -1.64
C VAL A 574 12.89 -0.01 -0.25
N THR A 575 11.88 -0.71 0.26
CA THR A 575 11.32 -0.48 1.59
C THR A 575 11.41 -1.73 2.45
N PHE A 576 11.86 -1.58 3.69
CA PHE A 576 11.93 -2.65 4.69
C PHE A 576 11.20 -2.25 5.96
N ASP A 577 10.50 -3.22 6.55
CA ASP A 577 10.00 -3.12 7.91
C ASP A 577 11.07 -3.70 8.84
N ILE A 578 11.65 -2.85 9.68
CA ILE A 578 12.75 -3.21 10.58
C ILE A 578 12.23 -3.23 12.02
N THR A 579 12.21 -4.40 12.64
CA THR A 579 11.77 -4.57 14.03
C THR A 579 12.93 -4.34 15.00
N SER A 580 12.77 -3.39 15.93
CA SER A 580 13.72 -3.10 17.02
C SER A 580 12.98 -2.39 18.16
N ILE A 581 13.06 -2.91 19.39
CA ILE A 581 12.27 -2.39 20.52
C ILE A 581 12.74 -0.99 20.94
N GLU A 582 14.04 -0.75 20.93
CA GLU A 582 14.65 0.51 21.37
C GLU A 582 14.78 1.55 20.25
N GLY A 583 14.31 1.24 19.03
CA GLY A 583 14.51 2.05 17.85
C GLY A 583 15.66 1.57 16.96
N VAL A 584 15.76 2.18 15.78
CA VAL A 584 16.77 1.85 14.75
C VAL A 584 17.58 3.10 14.41
N GLU A 585 18.90 2.97 14.33
CA GLU A 585 19.79 3.99 13.79
C GLU A 585 20.42 3.46 12.49
N ALA A 586 20.04 4.05 11.36
CA ALA A 586 20.62 3.69 10.07
C ALA A 586 21.97 4.36 9.86
N GLY A 587 22.99 3.56 9.55
CA GLY A 587 24.32 4.03 9.18
C GLY A 587 24.35 4.66 7.79
N THR A 588 25.47 5.31 7.46
CA THR A 588 25.67 5.94 6.16
C THR A 588 26.29 4.97 5.15
N LEU A 589 25.90 5.11 3.89
CA LEU A 589 26.54 4.45 2.76
C LEU A 589 26.56 5.43 1.58
N THR A 590 27.75 5.69 1.02
CA THR A 590 27.93 6.65 -0.08
C THR A 590 27.05 6.33 -1.28
N GLY A 591 26.35 7.34 -1.80
CA GLY A 591 25.41 7.21 -2.93
C GLY A 591 24.02 6.69 -2.54
N TYR A 592 23.79 6.33 -1.28
CA TYR A 592 22.51 5.85 -0.76
C TYR A 592 22.02 6.71 0.41
N LYS A 593 20.72 6.64 0.65
CA LYS A 593 20.05 7.31 1.77
C LYS A 593 19.00 6.38 2.37
N ALA A 594 19.07 6.16 3.67
CA ALA A 594 18.03 5.51 4.43
C ALA A 594 17.17 6.57 5.13
N GLU A 595 15.86 6.50 4.95
CA GLU A 595 14.90 7.39 5.57
C GLU A 595 13.85 6.56 6.29
N GLU A 596 13.63 6.86 7.57
CA GLU A 596 12.47 6.33 8.30
C GLU A 596 11.22 7.05 7.80
N ILE A 597 10.24 6.29 7.28
CA ILE A 597 8.98 6.85 6.75
C ILE A 597 7.91 6.82 7.82
N THR A 598 7.80 5.69 8.53
CA THR A 598 6.78 5.49 9.55
C THR A 598 7.25 4.52 10.62
N THR A 599 6.64 4.63 11.79
CA THR A 599 6.88 3.75 12.93
C THR A 599 5.53 3.27 13.43
N ASN A 600 5.35 1.96 13.55
CA ASN A 600 4.15 1.35 14.10
C ASN A 600 4.52 0.37 15.22
N GLY A 601 4.41 0.83 16.46
CA GLY A 601 4.95 0.11 17.62
C GLY A 601 6.47 0.01 17.53
N PHE A 602 6.99 -1.21 17.51
CA PHE A 602 8.43 -1.51 17.42
C PHE A 602 8.92 -1.81 16.00
N VAL A 603 8.07 -1.59 15.00
CA VAL A 603 8.41 -1.79 13.59
C VAL A 603 8.63 -0.43 12.93
N HIS A 604 9.84 -0.24 12.40
CA HIS A 604 10.29 0.98 11.76
C HIS A 604 10.39 0.73 10.25
N THR A 605 9.56 1.40 9.46
CA THR A 605 9.60 1.26 8.00
C THR A 605 10.63 2.23 7.44
N TYR A 606 11.68 1.68 6.84
CA TYR A 606 12.74 2.44 6.19
C TYR A 606 12.66 2.34 4.67
N LYS A 607 12.82 3.48 4.00
CA LYS A 607 13.09 3.57 2.56
C LYS A 607 14.57 3.80 2.32
N ILE A 608 15.18 2.86 1.61
CA ILE A 608 16.57 2.92 1.19
C ILE A 608 16.54 3.32 -0.27
N SER A 609 17.06 4.50 -0.59
CA SER A 609 17.05 5.08 -1.92
C SER A 609 18.45 5.42 -2.43
N VAL A 610 18.61 5.40 -3.74
CA VAL A 610 19.80 5.96 -4.41
C VAL A 610 19.70 7.48 -4.34
N SER A 611 20.60 8.09 -3.57
CA SER A 611 20.67 9.55 -3.41
C SER A 611 21.59 10.20 -4.46
N ASP A 612 22.59 9.46 -4.92
CA ASP A 612 23.50 9.88 -5.98
C ASP A 612 23.98 8.67 -6.80
N GLN A 613 23.45 8.54 -8.01
CA GLN A 613 23.75 7.47 -8.94
C GLN A 613 25.23 7.42 -9.37
N THR A 614 25.99 8.51 -9.26
CA THR A 614 27.40 8.54 -9.66
C THR A 614 28.32 7.88 -8.64
N THR A 615 27.89 7.82 -7.38
CA THR A 615 28.68 7.27 -6.27
C THR A 615 28.09 5.99 -5.67
N ALA A 616 26.88 5.58 -6.09
CA ALA A 616 26.17 4.39 -5.64
C ALA A 616 26.80 3.07 -6.12
N ALA A 617 27.93 2.66 -5.54
CA ALA A 617 28.69 1.47 -5.94
C ALA A 617 28.14 0.13 -5.38
N GLY A 618 27.11 0.19 -4.53
CA GLY A 618 26.69 -0.94 -3.70
C GLY A 618 27.51 -1.04 -2.41
N GLY A 619 27.26 -2.06 -1.59
CA GLY A 619 28.01 -2.27 -0.34
C GLY A 619 27.10 -2.57 0.84
N ASN A 620 27.61 -2.35 2.04
CA ASN A 620 26.99 -2.76 3.29
C ASN A 620 26.50 -1.52 4.06
N MET A 621 25.19 -1.42 4.26
CA MET A 621 24.58 -0.41 5.12
C MET A 621 24.24 -1.03 6.47
N VAL A 622 24.79 -0.48 7.54
CA VAL A 622 24.63 -1.02 8.90
C VAL A 622 23.45 -0.35 9.58
N PHE A 623 22.52 -1.14 10.11
CA PHE A 623 21.41 -0.69 10.94
C PHE A 623 21.67 -1.13 12.37
N LYS A 624 21.65 -0.19 13.30
CA LYS A 624 21.95 -0.43 14.72
C LYS A 624 20.69 -0.38 15.55
N ASN A 625 20.66 -1.17 16.62
CA ASN A 625 19.69 -0.96 17.69
C ASN A 625 20.05 0.33 18.44
N ALA A 626 19.12 1.28 18.56
CA ALA A 626 19.39 2.58 19.15
C ALA A 626 19.68 2.52 20.67
N GLY A 627 19.17 1.50 21.37
CA GLY A 627 19.45 1.26 22.79
C GLY A 627 20.73 0.48 23.06
N ASN A 628 21.32 -0.19 22.05
CA ASN A 628 22.63 -0.83 22.14
C ASN A 628 23.31 -0.85 20.75
N PRO A 629 24.17 0.14 20.45
CA PRO A 629 24.81 0.28 19.14
C PRO A 629 25.72 -0.89 18.71
N ASP A 630 26.13 -1.77 19.62
CA ASP A 630 26.90 -2.98 19.29
C ASP A 630 26.03 -4.07 18.65
N LYS A 631 24.71 -3.98 18.80
CA LYS A 631 23.74 -4.87 18.15
C LYS A 631 23.38 -4.31 16.78
N THR A 632 23.97 -4.90 15.75
CA THR A 632 23.84 -4.41 14.37
C THR A 632 23.37 -5.49 13.41
N THR A 633 22.63 -5.08 12.39
CA THR A 633 22.25 -5.87 11.22
C THR A 633 22.74 -5.15 9.98
N THR A 634 23.38 -5.87 9.07
CA THR A 634 23.93 -5.30 7.84
C THR A 634 23.05 -5.65 6.66
N LEU A 635 22.56 -4.63 5.95
CA LEU A 635 21.92 -4.76 4.65
C LEU A 635 22.98 -4.76 3.56
N ALA A 636 23.07 -5.87 2.81
CA ALA A 636 23.94 -5.95 1.64
C ALA A 636 23.19 -5.45 0.38
N ILE A 637 23.72 -4.39 -0.23
CA ILE A 637 23.16 -3.73 -1.40
C ILE A 637 24.02 -4.09 -2.62
N THR A 638 23.42 -4.80 -3.57
CA THR A 638 24.02 -5.09 -4.88
C THR A 638 23.58 -4.04 -5.89
N LYS A 639 24.52 -3.31 -6.48
CA LYS A 639 24.18 -2.36 -7.56
C LYS A 639 23.68 -3.10 -8.80
N ALA A 640 22.64 -2.58 -9.44
CA ALA A 640 22.13 -3.05 -10.72
C ALA A 640 22.21 -1.94 -11.78
N ASP A 641 22.63 -2.31 -12.98
CA ASP A 641 22.78 -1.39 -14.11
C ASP A 641 21.40 -1.08 -14.73
N PRO A 642 20.96 0.19 -14.74
CA PRO A 642 19.66 0.58 -15.28
C PRO A 642 19.68 0.84 -16.79
N SER A 643 20.84 0.89 -17.45
CA SER A 643 20.96 1.36 -18.83
C SER A 643 20.30 0.42 -19.85
N LEU A 644 19.73 1.02 -20.89
CA LEU A 644 19.36 0.30 -22.10
C LEU A 644 20.63 0.13 -22.95
N LYS A 645 20.91 -1.09 -23.41
CA LYS A 645 22.15 -1.38 -24.16
C LYS A 645 21.87 -1.91 -25.54
N PHE A 646 22.43 -1.27 -26.55
CA PHE A 646 22.46 -1.79 -27.91
C PHE A 646 23.35 -3.04 -27.97
N LYS A 647 22.90 -4.03 -28.72
CA LYS A 647 23.72 -5.18 -29.08
C LYS A 647 23.33 -5.65 -30.48
N GLU A 648 24.34 -5.69 -31.35
CA GLU A 648 24.22 -6.33 -32.65
C GLU A 648 24.04 -7.85 -32.51
N ILE A 649 23.21 -8.43 -33.40
CA ILE A 649 22.96 -9.87 -33.44
C ILE A 649 23.44 -10.47 -34.75
N THR A 650 23.04 -9.89 -35.88
CA THR A 650 23.37 -10.42 -37.19
C THR A 650 23.53 -9.29 -38.17
N ASP A 651 24.74 -9.21 -38.70
CA ASP A 651 25.12 -8.39 -39.85
C ASP A 651 25.80 -9.29 -40.89
N THR A 652 24.99 -10.04 -41.62
CA THR A 652 25.51 -11.05 -42.56
C THR A 652 26.27 -10.39 -43.73
N ASP A 653 25.93 -9.14 -44.02
CA ASP A 653 26.43 -8.38 -45.16
C ASP A 653 27.51 -7.35 -44.76
N ASN A 654 27.87 -7.26 -43.48
CA ASN A 654 28.77 -6.24 -42.90
C ASN A 654 28.37 -4.81 -43.31
N VAL A 655 27.09 -4.48 -43.15
CA VAL A 655 26.46 -3.21 -43.56
C VAL A 655 26.25 -2.24 -42.41
N GLY A 656 26.29 -2.70 -41.17
CA GLY A 656 26.06 -1.91 -39.97
C GLY A 656 27.35 -1.52 -39.26
N ASP A 657 27.43 -0.27 -38.79
CA ASP A 657 28.48 0.21 -37.88
C ASP A 657 27.82 0.95 -36.70
N TRP A 658 27.92 0.38 -35.50
CA TRP A 658 27.40 0.99 -34.28
C TRP A 658 28.48 1.81 -33.57
N VAL A 659 28.18 3.08 -33.35
CA VAL A 659 29.00 4.00 -32.56
C VAL A 659 28.23 4.40 -31.31
N GLU A 660 28.67 3.90 -30.15
CA GLU A 660 28.07 4.25 -28.85
C GLU A 660 28.41 5.69 -28.45
N GLY A 661 27.46 6.38 -27.82
CA GLY A 661 27.67 7.68 -27.21
C GLY A 661 28.66 7.63 -26.03
N VAL A 662 29.17 8.80 -25.64
CA VAL A 662 30.19 8.94 -24.59
C VAL A 662 29.64 9.55 -23.29
N GLU A 663 28.32 9.60 -23.13
CA GLU A 663 27.69 10.17 -21.93
C GLU A 663 27.99 9.34 -20.68
N THR A 664 28.09 10.03 -19.54
CA THR A 664 28.32 9.42 -18.23
C THR A 664 27.17 9.77 -17.29
N PRO A 665 26.77 8.89 -16.36
CA PRO A 665 27.35 7.58 -16.05
C PRO A 665 26.96 6.45 -17.03
N TYR A 666 25.99 6.69 -17.93
CA TYR A 666 25.56 5.72 -18.93
C TYR A 666 25.51 6.38 -20.30
N PRO A 667 25.92 5.69 -21.37
CA PRO A 667 25.63 6.09 -22.73
C PRO A 667 24.11 6.16 -22.92
N THR A 668 23.63 7.29 -23.45
CA THR A 668 22.19 7.50 -23.71
C THR A 668 21.92 7.81 -25.16
N THR A 669 22.96 7.92 -25.98
CA THR A 669 22.86 8.09 -27.42
C THR A 669 23.73 7.07 -28.13
N GLY A 670 23.49 6.89 -29.42
CA GLY A 670 24.46 6.29 -30.33
C GLY A 670 23.95 6.33 -31.76
N THR A 671 24.85 6.03 -32.69
CA THR A 671 24.57 6.09 -34.12
C THR A 671 24.78 4.73 -34.74
N LEU A 672 23.74 4.19 -35.36
CA LEU A 672 23.81 3.02 -36.22
C LEU A 672 23.91 3.49 -37.67
N LYS A 673 25.09 3.35 -38.25
CA LYS A 673 25.33 3.66 -39.67
C LYS A 673 25.00 2.43 -40.50
N ILE A 674 24.26 2.62 -41.61
CA ILE A 674 23.80 1.53 -42.47
C ILE A 674 24.18 1.81 -43.92
N ASP A 675 24.92 0.88 -44.56
CA ASP A 675 25.09 0.87 -46.01
C ASP A 675 23.83 0.31 -46.69
N LEU A 676 22.96 1.23 -47.11
CA LEU A 676 21.65 0.90 -47.67
C LEU A 676 21.73 0.08 -48.98
N ASP A 677 22.81 0.20 -49.74
CA ASP A 677 22.96 -0.47 -51.04
C ASP A 677 23.34 -1.95 -50.93
N ALA A 678 23.87 -2.34 -49.77
CA ALA A 678 24.24 -3.72 -49.46
C ALA A 678 23.27 -4.37 -48.45
N LEU A 679 22.35 -3.59 -47.85
CA LEU A 679 21.42 -4.07 -46.84
C LEU A 679 20.39 -5.05 -47.44
N ASN A 680 20.51 -6.33 -47.09
CA ASN A 680 19.39 -7.28 -47.21
C ASN A 680 18.53 -7.24 -45.95
N SER A 681 19.14 -7.52 -44.79
CA SER A 681 18.51 -7.48 -43.47
C SER A 681 19.57 -7.23 -42.40
N TYR A 682 19.26 -6.38 -41.42
CA TYR A 682 20.11 -6.14 -40.26
C TYR A 682 19.27 -6.27 -38.98
N THR A 683 19.75 -7.04 -38.01
CA THR A 683 19.03 -7.25 -36.73
C THR A 683 19.87 -6.82 -35.55
N PHE A 684 19.26 -6.04 -34.67
CA PHE A 684 19.85 -5.63 -33.40
C PHE A 684 18.84 -5.80 -32.27
N ARG A 685 19.34 -5.88 -31.04
CA ARG A 685 18.50 -5.82 -29.84
C ARG A 685 18.91 -4.72 -28.89
N ILE A 686 17.92 -4.28 -28.13
CA ILE A 686 18.10 -3.41 -26.97
C ILE A 686 17.89 -4.26 -25.74
N ASN A 687 18.97 -4.54 -24.99
CA ASN A 687 18.85 -5.15 -23.67
C ASN A 687 18.22 -4.13 -22.72
N ALA A 688 17.18 -4.54 -22.00
CA ALA A 688 16.38 -3.66 -21.17
C ALA A 688 16.13 -4.31 -19.80
N PRO A 689 16.61 -3.73 -18.69
CA PRO A 689 16.49 -4.36 -17.37
C PRO A 689 15.04 -4.63 -16.97
N GLU A 690 14.14 -3.68 -17.24
CA GLU A 690 12.70 -3.79 -17.08
C GLU A 690 12.02 -3.18 -18.30
N ASN A 691 11.86 -3.91 -19.42
CA ASN A 691 11.14 -3.50 -20.65
C ASN A 691 11.43 -2.06 -21.17
N LEU A 692 10.83 -1.67 -22.29
CA LEU A 692 10.96 -0.32 -22.85
C LEU A 692 9.77 0.01 -23.76
N THR A 693 9.68 1.28 -24.17
CA THR A 693 8.85 1.70 -25.30
C THR A 693 9.70 2.41 -26.33
N VAL A 694 9.43 2.18 -27.61
CA VAL A 694 10.13 2.84 -28.72
C VAL A 694 9.22 3.86 -29.41
N ASN A 695 9.76 5.03 -29.72
CA ASN A 695 9.15 6.00 -30.61
C ASN A 695 9.97 6.11 -31.90
N GLY A 696 9.27 6.38 -33.01
CA GLY A 696 9.89 6.55 -34.33
C GLY A 696 10.09 5.24 -35.08
N LEU A 697 9.11 4.34 -35.22
CA LEU A 697 9.29 3.15 -36.08
C LEU A 697 9.04 3.42 -37.58
N ASN A 698 8.52 4.59 -37.94
CA ASN A 698 8.19 4.94 -39.32
C ASN A 698 9.33 5.71 -40.00
N CYS A 699 10.33 4.97 -40.50
CA CYS A 699 11.42 5.53 -41.31
C CYS A 699 11.01 5.63 -42.78
N ASP A 700 11.47 6.67 -43.48
CA ASP A 700 11.15 6.91 -44.90
C ASP A 700 11.87 5.93 -45.84
N TRP A 701 13.02 5.40 -45.42
CA TRP A 701 13.88 4.55 -46.26
C TRP A 701 14.12 3.14 -45.73
N LEU A 702 13.68 2.84 -44.50
CA LEU A 702 13.73 1.50 -43.90
C LEU A 702 12.35 1.06 -43.41
N THR A 703 12.10 -0.24 -43.49
CA THR A 703 11.07 -0.91 -42.70
C THR A 703 11.70 -1.38 -41.39
N ILE A 704 11.15 -0.94 -40.27
CA ILE A 704 11.60 -1.30 -38.92
C ILE A 704 10.49 -2.12 -38.27
N SER A 705 10.77 -3.39 -37.96
CA SER A 705 9.81 -4.29 -37.32
C SER A 705 10.38 -4.87 -36.04
N GLU A 706 9.58 -4.89 -34.98
CA GLU A 706 9.88 -5.67 -33.78
C GLU A 706 9.81 -7.17 -34.12
N SER A 707 10.92 -7.88 -34.00
CA SER A 707 11.02 -9.32 -34.26
C SER A 707 10.92 -10.15 -32.97
N HIS A 708 11.20 -9.55 -31.81
CA HIS A 708 11.07 -10.18 -30.50
C HIS A 708 10.65 -9.17 -29.43
N ALA A 709 9.55 -9.45 -28.74
CA ALA A 709 9.06 -8.65 -27.63
C ALA A 709 9.78 -8.97 -26.31
N TRP A 710 9.89 -7.98 -25.42
CA TRP A 710 10.50 -8.18 -24.11
C TRP A 710 9.75 -9.20 -23.25
N ASN A 711 10.49 -10.06 -22.55
CA ASN A 711 9.96 -10.88 -21.47
C ASN A 711 10.96 -11.03 -20.31
N ALA A 712 10.50 -11.53 -19.16
CA ALA A 712 11.32 -11.57 -17.96
C ALA A 712 12.49 -12.58 -18.01
N SER A 713 12.36 -13.64 -18.81
CA SER A 713 13.41 -14.64 -19.03
C SER A 713 14.48 -14.14 -20.00
N ASP A 714 14.05 -13.38 -21.01
CA ASP A 714 14.87 -12.81 -22.07
C ASP A 714 14.70 -11.28 -22.08
N ARG A 715 15.50 -10.61 -21.24
CA ARG A 715 15.39 -9.16 -20.95
C ARG A 715 15.90 -8.26 -22.09
N TYR A 716 15.36 -8.42 -23.30
CA TYR A 716 15.68 -7.59 -24.48
C TYR A 716 14.49 -7.47 -25.44
N ILE A 717 14.54 -6.48 -26.33
CA ILE A 717 13.65 -6.37 -27.50
C ILE A 717 14.53 -6.40 -28.75
N GLU A 718 14.08 -7.13 -29.77
CA GLU A 718 14.81 -7.24 -31.05
C GLU A 718 14.06 -6.51 -32.16
N TYR A 719 14.83 -5.83 -33.01
CA TYR A 719 14.34 -5.11 -34.18
C TYR A 719 15.08 -5.59 -35.44
N THR A 720 14.31 -5.73 -36.51
CA THR A 720 14.80 -6.04 -37.85
C THR A 720 14.64 -4.83 -38.75
N LEU A 721 15.72 -4.47 -39.45
CA LEU A 721 15.77 -3.43 -40.47
C LEU A 721 15.84 -4.06 -41.85
N THR A 722 14.95 -3.64 -42.75
CA THR A 722 14.98 -4.01 -44.17
C THR A 722 14.76 -2.79 -45.06
N LYS A 723 15.23 -2.86 -46.31
CA LYS A 723 15.06 -1.78 -47.28
C LYS A 723 13.57 -1.59 -47.63
N LYS A 724 13.06 -0.35 -47.61
CA LYS A 724 11.64 -0.04 -47.91
C LYS A 724 11.30 -0.05 -49.42
N GLY A 725 12.29 -0.33 -50.27
CA GLY A 725 12.19 -0.36 -51.73
C GLY A 725 13.47 0.17 -52.38
N ASP A 726 13.61 0.02 -53.71
CA ASP A 726 14.90 0.31 -54.37
C ASP A 726 15.31 1.78 -54.42
N ASN A 727 14.34 2.70 -54.42
CA ASN A 727 14.53 4.14 -54.44
C ASN A 727 13.64 4.82 -53.38
N PRO A 728 14.11 4.97 -52.13
CA PRO A 728 13.34 5.67 -51.11
C PRO A 728 13.22 7.17 -51.40
N SER A 729 12.20 7.82 -50.83
CA SER A 729 11.91 9.25 -51.06
C SER A 729 12.93 10.22 -50.44
N GLY A 730 13.79 9.74 -49.55
CA GLY A 730 14.86 10.49 -48.88
C GLY A 730 15.65 9.56 -47.95
N THR A 731 16.84 9.99 -47.52
CA THR A 731 17.76 9.18 -46.69
C THR A 731 18.33 9.97 -45.51
N ASP A 732 17.55 10.92 -45.00
CA ASP A 732 17.94 11.73 -43.85
C ASP A 732 18.03 10.88 -42.58
N ASP A 733 18.84 11.37 -41.62
CA ASP A 733 19.00 10.75 -40.31
C ASP A 733 17.66 10.54 -39.63
N PHE A 734 17.47 9.33 -39.11
CA PHE A 734 16.22 8.93 -38.52
C PHE A 734 16.43 8.49 -37.07
N LYS A 735 15.63 9.05 -36.15
CA LYS A 735 15.83 8.84 -34.72
C LYS A 735 14.84 7.83 -34.15
N LEU A 736 15.37 6.80 -33.49
CA LEU A 736 14.65 5.93 -32.58
C LEU A 736 14.86 6.40 -31.15
N THR A 737 13.77 6.65 -30.42
CA THR A 737 13.84 7.04 -29.00
C THR A 737 13.25 5.95 -28.14
N PHE A 738 14.11 5.29 -27.36
CA PHE A 738 13.75 4.25 -26.41
C PHE A 738 13.60 4.84 -25.01
N THR A 739 12.40 4.75 -24.47
CA THR A 739 12.12 5.10 -23.08
C THR A 739 12.18 3.85 -22.21
N ASN A 740 13.01 3.90 -21.18
CA ASN A 740 13.19 2.81 -20.23
C ASN A 740 12.00 2.72 -19.28
N LYS A 741 11.43 1.52 -19.05
CA LYS A 741 10.27 1.39 -18.16
C LYS A 741 10.61 1.58 -16.69
N LEU A 742 11.89 1.52 -16.32
CA LEU A 742 12.36 1.92 -14.99
C LEU A 742 12.06 3.41 -14.69
N THR A 743 11.73 4.22 -15.69
CA THR A 743 11.26 5.59 -15.50
C THR A 743 9.84 5.61 -14.91
N GLU A 744 9.75 6.04 -13.65
CA GLU A 744 8.50 6.24 -12.93
C GLU A 744 8.33 7.73 -12.60
N SER A 745 7.90 8.53 -13.58
CA SER A 745 7.84 10.00 -13.44
C SER A 745 7.00 10.48 -12.24
N SER A 746 5.92 9.76 -11.90
CA SER A 746 5.09 10.07 -10.73
C SER A 746 5.83 9.89 -9.39
N LYS A 747 6.93 9.13 -9.37
CA LYS A 747 7.81 8.92 -8.22
C LYS A 747 9.11 9.73 -8.30
N GLY A 748 9.27 10.57 -9.33
CA GLY A 748 10.49 11.35 -9.56
C GLY A 748 11.69 10.51 -10.01
N ILE A 749 11.48 9.28 -10.50
CA ILE A 749 12.53 8.39 -10.98
C ILE A 749 12.63 8.54 -12.50
N ASN A 750 13.80 8.93 -13.00
CA ASN A 750 14.07 9.07 -14.42
C ASN A 750 15.25 8.20 -14.83
N ALA A 751 14.96 7.00 -15.32
CA ALA A 751 15.99 6.06 -15.77
C ALA A 751 16.55 6.50 -17.13
N PRO A 752 17.83 6.20 -17.41
CA PRO A 752 18.43 6.51 -18.71
C PRO A 752 17.68 5.78 -19.83
N GLY A 753 17.15 6.56 -20.77
CA GLY A 753 16.69 6.06 -22.07
C GLY A 753 17.86 5.84 -23.03
N LEU A 754 17.54 5.48 -24.27
CA LEU A 754 18.52 5.36 -25.35
C LEU A 754 17.95 5.99 -26.62
N ASP A 755 18.69 6.91 -27.21
CA ASP A 755 18.39 7.51 -28.50
C ASP A 755 19.34 6.92 -29.55
N ILE A 756 18.79 6.24 -30.56
CA ILE A 756 19.56 5.71 -31.68
C ILE A 756 19.29 6.55 -32.91
N THR A 757 20.34 7.17 -33.45
CA THR A 757 20.31 7.78 -34.78
C THR A 757 20.65 6.71 -35.81
N ILE A 758 19.70 6.38 -36.67
CA ILE A 758 19.96 5.59 -37.87
C ILE A 758 20.44 6.55 -38.96
N HIS A 759 21.70 6.40 -39.35
CA HIS A 759 22.35 7.19 -40.38
C HIS A 759 22.55 6.35 -41.64
N LYS A 760 22.22 6.89 -42.82
CA LYS A 760 22.64 6.25 -44.08
C LYS A 760 24.14 6.47 -44.25
N ASP A 761 24.93 5.40 -44.22
CA ASP A 761 26.35 5.47 -44.52
C ASP A 761 26.61 5.54 -46.03
N PHE A 762 27.84 5.90 -46.39
CA PHE A 762 28.30 5.92 -47.78
C PHE A 762 28.35 4.51 -48.37
N SER A 763 27.88 4.35 -49.60
CA SER A 763 27.90 3.05 -50.26
C SER A 763 29.26 2.71 -50.84
N LYS A 764 29.62 1.42 -50.82
CA LYS A 764 30.86 0.92 -51.43
C LYS A 764 30.75 0.97 -52.97
N PRO A 765 31.77 1.50 -53.69
CA PRO A 765 31.82 1.35 -55.14
C PRO A 765 31.86 -0.12 -55.56
N LYS A 766 31.48 -0.42 -56.80
CA LYS A 766 31.41 -1.77 -57.37
C LYS A 766 31.97 -1.78 -58.79
N TYR A 767 32.79 -2.78 -59.11
CA TYR A 767 33.38 -3.07 -60.40
C TYR A 767 32.65 -4.20 -61.11
N ASN A 768 32.29 -3.99 -62.38
CA ASN A 768 31.88 -5.08 -63.28
C ASN A 768 32.64 -5.00 -64.61
N ALA A 769 32.59 -6.05 -65.42
CA ALA A 769 33.13 -6.06 -66.77
C ALA A 769 32.54 -4.92 -67.62
N GLY A 770 33.39 -4.18 -68.34
CA GLY A 770 32.94 -3.21 -69.35
C GLY A 770 32.56 -3.93 -70.64
N THR A 771 31.63 -3.34 -71.39
CA THR A 771 31.09 -3.92 -72.63
C THR A 771 31.66 -3.28 -73.90
N THR A 772 32.35 -2.13 -73.79
CA THR A 772 32.93 -1.42 -74.94
C THR A 772 34.28 -1.99 -75.36
N THR A 773 34.26 -3.14 -76.06
CA THR A 773 35.47 -3.84 -76.53
C THR A 773 36.28 -3.08 -77.58
N ALA A 774 35.68 -2.11 -78.28
CA ALA A 774 36.38 -1.28 -79.28
C ALA A 774 37.53 -0.44 -78.70
N SER A 775 37.52 -0.19 -77.38
CA SER A 775 38.60 0.52 -76.67
C SER A 775 39.71 -0.42 -76.17
N TRP A 776 39.56 -1.73 -76.36
CA TRP A 776 40.56 -2.69 -75.91
C TRP A 776 41.74 -2.72 -76.88
N SER A 777 42.95 -2.96 -76.36
CA SER A 777 44.08 -3.24 -77.25
C SER A 777 43.86 -4.60 -77.93
N THR A 778 44.29 -4.71 -79.19
CA THR A 778 44.02 -5.86 -80.08
C THR A 778 44.51 -7.21 -79.52
N TYR A 779 45.45 -7.18 -78.59
CA TYR A 779 46.05 -8.35 -77.92
C TYR A 779 45.51 -8.63 -76.51
N ASN A 780 44.60 -7.82 -75.95
CA ASN A 780 43.93 -8.10 -74.67
C ASN A 780 42.51 -8.68 -74.88
N THR A 781 42.27 -9.36 -76.01
CA THR A 781 40.92 -9.82 -76.42
C THR A 781 40.39 -10.99 -75.61
N ASP A 782 41.26 -11.70 -74.86
CA ASP A 782 40.88 -12.81 -73.97
C ASP A 782 40.58 -12.38 -72.53
N PHE A 783 40.52 -11.07 -72.27
CA PHE A 783 40.24 -10.47 -70.97
C PHE A 783 39.09 -11.14 -70.20
N ALA A 784 38.03 -11.57 -70.90
CA ALA A 784 36.85 -12.18 -70.28
C ALA A 784 37.10 -13.58 -69.69
N ALA A 785 38.16 -14.29 -70.08
CA ALA A 785 38.45 -15.65 -69.61
C ALA A 785 39.09 -15.67 -68.22
N ASP A 786 39.88 -14.65 -67.88
CA ASP A 786 40.65 -14.56 -66.63
C ASP A 786 40.12 -13.48 -65.66
N ALA A 787 39.06 -12.77 -66.05
CA ALA A 787 38.41 -11.77 -65.21
C ALA A 787 37.41 -12.40 -64.25
N SER A 788 37.49 -12.08 -62.96
CA SER A 788 36.47 -12.40 -61.96
C SER A 788 35.91 -11.11 -61.36
N PHE A 789 34.58 -11.02 -61.41
CA PHE A 789 33.78 -9.96 -60.80
C PHE A 789 32.75 -10.54 -59.81
N ASP A 790 33.00 -11.76 -59.32
CA ASP A 790 32.08 -12.47 -58.40
C ASP A 790 31.91 -11.68 -57.08
N ASP A 791 32.99 -11.06 -56.61
CA ASP A 791 32.95 -9.96 -55.65
C ASP A 791 33.18 -8.63 -56.38
N PRO A 792 32.14 -7.84 -56.65
CA PRO A 792 32.28 -6.57 -57.36
C PRO A 792 33.06 -5.53 -56.55
N THR A 793 33.31 -5.74 -55.25
CA THR A 793 34.16 -4.86 -54.43
C THR A 793 35.64 -5.28 -54.42
N ALA A 794 35.96 -6.49 -54.88
CA ALA A 794 37.30 -7.06 -54.94
C ALA A 794 37.54 -7.81 -56.28
N ALA A 795 37.34 -7.11 -57.40
CA ALA A 795 37.46 -7.67 -58.73
C ALA A 795 38.91 -7.98 -59.13
N MET A 796 39.09 -8.94 -60.03
CA MET A 796 40.39 -9.36 -60.55
C MET A 796 40.36 -9.50 -62.07
N ILE A 797 41.46 -9.10 -62.72
CA ILE A 797 41.62 -9.14 -64.17
C ILE A 797 43.07 -9.42 -64.58
N SER A 798 43.29 -9.80 -65.83
CA SER A 798 44.62 -9.94 -66.44
C SER A 798 44.80 -8.97 -67.60
N MET A 799 46.00 -8.38 -67.75
CA MET A 799 46.33 -7.49 -68.86
C MET A 799 47.82 -7.57 -69.20
N TYR A 800 48.20 -7.42 -70.47
CA TYR A 800 49.61 -7.35 -70.86
C TYR A 800 50.29 -6.09 -70.32
N LYS A 801 51.49 -6.24 -69.74
CA LYS A 801 52.31 -5.12 -69.26
C LYS A 801 53.08 -4.48 -70.42
N PHE A 802 52.39 -3.67 -71.21
CA PHE A 802 52.95 -2.96 -72.36
C PHE A 802 52.27 -1.62 -72.57
N ASN A 803 53.01 -0.63 -73.11
CA ASN A 803 52.45 0.70 -73.36
C ASN A 803 51.29 0.61 -74.35
N ASN A 804 50.20 1.30 -74.02
CA ASN A 804 48.91 1.26 -74.72
C ASN A 804 48.07 -0.01 -74.55
N SER A 805 48.47 -0.97 -73.70
CA SER A 805 47.53 -1.99 -73.23
C SER A 805 46.30 -1.32 -72.64
N ALA A 806 45.11 -1.70 -73.11
CA ALA A 806 43.87 -1.09 -72.66
C ALA A 806 42.72 -2.11 -72.59
N ILE A 807 41.83 -1.90 -71.63
CA ILE A 807 40.59 -2.65 -71.40
C ILE A 807 39.53 -1.72 -70.81
N THR A 808 38.28 -2.17 -70.73
CA THR A 808 37.19 -1.38 -70.10
C THR A 808 36.59 -2.10 -68.90
N VAL A 809 36.32 -1.34 -67.84
CA VAL A 809 35.54 -1.77 -66.67
C VAL A 809 34.39 -0.81 -66.42
N THR A 810 33.36 -1.25 -65.71
CA THR A 810 32.35 -0.35 -65.17
C THR A 810 32.64 -0.04 -63.72
N LYS A 811 32.32 1.17 -63.28
CA LYS A 811 32.27 1.52 -61.86
C LYS A 811 30.88 2.03 -61.53
N SER A 812 30.24 1.41 -60.55
CA SER A 812 28.94 1.83 -60.04
C SER A 812 29.02 2.16 -58.55
N CYS A 813 28.31 3.20 -58.15
CA CYS A 813 28.11 3.64 -56.77
C CYS A 813 26.85 4.51 -56.77
N SER A 814 26.08 4.52 -55.69
CA SER A 814 24.90 5.40 -55.58
C SER A 814 25.29 6.86 -55.43
N GLU A 815 26.38 7.15 -54.72
CA GLU A 815 27.00 8.47 -54.66
C GLU A 815 28.12 8.65 -55.70
N ALA A 816 28.67 9.86 -55.77
CA ALA A 816 29.85 10.15 -56.57
C ALA A 816 31.06 9.33 -56.08
N ALA A 817 31.79 8.76 -57.03
CA ALA A 817 32.97 7.95 -56.76
C ALA A 817 34.07 8.26 -57.77
N SER A 818 35.32 8.16 -57.33
CA SER A 818 36.53 8.43 -58.10
C SER A 818 37.50 7.26 -58.01
N PHE A 819 38.56 7.31 -58.84
CA PHE A 819 39.66 6.35 -58.80
C PHE A 819 40.86 6.99 -58.12
N GLU A 820 41.58 6.21 -57.33
CA GLU A 820 42.91 6.60 -56.89
C GLU A 820 43.88 6.55 -58.08
N ALA A 821 44.78 7.52 -58.16
CA ALA A 821 45.78 7.58 -59.23
C ALA A 821 46.83 6.48 -59.04
N VAL A 822 47.16 5.78 -60.12
CA VAL A 822 48.19 4.75 -60.14
C VAL A 822 49.23 5.14 -61.19
N ASN A 823 50.49 5.23 -60.77
CA ASN A 823 51.59 5.55 -61.69
C ASN A 823 51.69 4.47 -62.79
N GLY A 824 51.84 4.90 -64.04
CA GLY A 824 51.88 4.01 -65.20
C GLY A 824 50.50 3.64 -65.78
N LEU A 825 49.40 3.98 -65.10
CA LEU A 825 48.03 3.79 -65.59
C LEU A 825 47.29 5.12 -65.80
N LYS A 826 46.37 5.12 -66.76
CA LYS A 826 45.38 6.18 -66.97
C LYS A 826 43.99 5.58 -67.03
N VAL A 827 43.04 6.22 -66.37
CA VAL A 827 41.63 5.81 -66.35
C VAL A 827 40.78 6.92 -66.98
N ASP A 828 40.15 6.62 -68.11
CA ASP A 828 39.35 7.57 -68.89
C ASP A 828 37.87 7.15 -68.91
N LYS A 829 36.96 8.05 -68.54
CA LYS A 829 35.50 7.78 -68.61
C LYS A 829 35.02 7.76 -70.06
N ILE A 830 34.16 6.80 -70.41
CA ILE A 830 33.57 6.69 -71.74
C ILE A 830 32.26 7.48 -71.79
N GLY A 831 32.33 8.73 -72.25
CA GLY A 831 31.16 9.61 -72.40
C GLY A 831 30.30 9.70 -71.14
N GLU A 832 28.98 9.62 -71.30
CA GLU A 832 28.01 9.63 -70.19
C GLU A 832 27.72 8.24 -69.60
N THR A 833 28.46 7.21 -70.02
CA THR A 833 28.27 5.84 -69.51
C THR A 833 28.89 5.65 -68.12
N LYS A 834 28.62 4.50 -67.50
CA LYS A 834 29.32 4.04 -66.27
C LYS A 834 30.64 3.30 -66.57
N GLU A 835 31.09 3.31 -67.82
CA GLU A 835 32.29 2.59 -68.27
C GLU A 835 33.54 3.49 -68.27
N TYR A 836 34.67 2.87 -68.00
CA TYR A 836 35.98 3.49 -67.92
C TYR A 836 37.01 2.63 -68.65
N THR A 837 37.84 3.27 -69.47
CA THR A 837 39.00 2.62 -70.11
C THR A 837 40.18 2.71 -69.17
N ILE A 838 40.75 1.57 -68.78
CA ILE A 838 42.02 1.49 -68.06
C ILE A 838 43.11 1.27 -69.10
N LYS A 839 44.08 2.17 -69.16
CA LYS A 839 45.16 2.17 -70.15
C LYS A 839 46.53 2.24 -69.49
N VAL A 840 47.47 1.41 -69.93
CA VAL A 840 48.89 1.53 -69.57
C VAL A 840 49.51 2.68 -70.34
N THR A 841 50.00 3.68 -69.62
CA THR A 841 50.71 4.84 -70.20
C THR A 841 52.21 4.70 -70.10
N ASP A 842 52.71 4.02 -69.07
CA ASP A 842 54.13 3.74 -68.86
C ASP A 842 54.29 2.40 -68.12
N ALA A 843 54.65 1.36 -68.88
CA ALA A 843 54.83 0.00 -68.39
C ALA A 843 56.01 -0.14 -67.42
N ASP A 844 57.02 0.73 -67.49
CA ASP A 844 58.21 0.66 -66.63
C ASP A 844 57.89 1.02 -65.17
N GLN A 845 56.85 1.82 -64.96
CA GLN A 845 56.35 2.18 -63.62
C GLN A 845 55.60 1.03 -62.93
N LEU A 846 55.22 -0.03 -63.65
CA LEU A 846 54.41 -1.15 -63.16
C LEU A 846 55.31 -2.31 -62.69
N THR A 847 56.15 -2.09 -61.67
CA THR A 847 57.22 -3.03 -61.31
C THR A 847 56.78 -4.32 -60.63
N ALA A 848 55.59 -4.33 -60.01
CA ALA A 848 55.04 -5.50 -59.33
C ALA A 848 54.36 -6.48 -60.30
N ALA A 849 54.22 -7.74 -59.88
CA ALA A 849 53.49 -8.77 -60.64
C ALA A 849 51.98 -8.47 -60.78
N THR A 850 51.45 -7.68 -59.83
CA THR A 850 50.07 -7.20 -59.83
C THR A 850 50.02 -5.71 -59.51
N THR A 851 49.00 -5.01 -60.01
CA THR A 851 48.71 -3.61 -59.65
C THR A 851 47.28 -3.47 -59.18
N GLU A 852 47.06 -2.64 -58.16
CA GLU A 852 45.74 -2.40 -57.59
C GLU A 852 45.21 -1.05 -58.07
N LEU A 853 44.03 -1.05 -58.68
CA LEU A 853 43.28 0.15 -58.99
C LEU A 853 42.12 0.28 -57.99
N ILE A 854 42.18 1.31 -57.16
CA ILE A 854 41.20 1.52 -56.09
C ILE A 854 40.16 2.54 -56.55
N ALA A 855 38.89 2.19 -56.42
CA ALA A 855 37.78 3.13 -56.50
C ALA A 855 37.30 3.47 -55.09
N HIS A 856 37.02 4.75 -54.82
CA HIS A 856 36.50 5.20 -53.54
C HIS A 856 35.25 6.06 -53.73
N ASN A 857 34.36 6.03 -52.75
CA ASN A 857 33.28 7.00 -52.64
C ASN A 857 33.87 8.36 -52.26
N ASP A 858 33.58 9.40 -53.04
CA ASP A 858 34.21 10.72 -52.90
C ASP A 858 33.87 11.38 -51.56
N GLY A 859 32.61 11.19 -51.12
CA GLY A 859 32.12 11.76 -49.86
C GLY A 859 32.77 11.14 -48.63
N ALA A 860 32.87 9.80 -48.60
CA ALA A 860 33.49 9.06 -47.50
C ALA A 860 35.01 9.34 -47.40
N TYR A 861 35.69 9.37 -48.55
CA TYR A 861 37.14 9.56 -48.61
C TYR A 861 37.55 10.95 -48.10
N ALA A 862 36.74 11.97 -48.38
CA ALA A 862 37.02 13.33 -47.93
C ALA A 862 36.74 13.56 -46.43
N THR A 863 35.82 12.80 -45.82
CA THR A 863 35.28 13.10 -44.49
C THR A 863 35.63 12.11 -43.40
N ASN A 864 35.86 10.83 -43.70
CA ASN A 864 35.90 9.77 -42.68
C ASN A 864 37.20 8.92 -42.72
N ASN A 865 38.13 9.13 -43.66
CA ASN A 865 39.34 8.31 -43.84
C ASN A 865 39.11 6.78 -43.85
N SER A 866 37.86 6.32 -43.96
CA SER A 866 37.51 4.91 -43.85
C SER A 866 38.11 4.15 -45.03
N THR A 867 38.95 3.17 -44.73
CA THR A 867 39.51 2.24 -45.72
C THR A 867 38.46 1.32 -46.32
N ASP A 868 37.28 1.23 -45.69
CA ASP A 868 36.30 0.16 -45.91
C ASP A 868 35.26 0.53 -46.96
N ARG A 869 35.22 1.81 -47.39
CA ARG A 869 34.36 2.31 -48.48
C ARG A 869 35.11 2.42 -49.81
N LYS A 870 36.00 1.46 -50.04
CA LYS A 870 36.82 1.30 -51.24
C LYS A 870 36.46 0.01 -51.95
N ALA A 871 36.57 0.02 -53.27
CA ALA A 871 36.57 -1.17 -54.09
C ALA A 871 37.94 -1.32 -54.74
N LYS A 872 38.39 -2.56 -54.87
CA LYS A 872 39.69 -2.91 -55.40
C LYS A 872 39.52 -3.69 -56.70
N LEU A 873 40.25 -3.27 -57.72
CA LEU A 873 40.47 -4.03 -58.94
C LEU A 873 41.93 -4.44 -58.99
N THR A 874 42.19 -5.74 -58.92
CA THR A 874 43.55 -6.29 -59.01
C THR A 874 43.86 -6.66 -60.45
N ILE A 875 44.90 -6.05 -61.01
CA ILE A 875 45.39 -6.30 -62.36
C ILE A 875 46.62 -7.19 -62.29
N THR A 876 46.52 -8.39 -62.83
CA THR A 876 47.66 -9.31 -62.98
C THR A 876 48.33 -9.06 -64.32
N TRP A 877 49.64 -8.88 -64.28
CA TRP A 877 50.42 -8.49 -65.46
C TRP A 877 50.93 -9.71 -66.23
N ALA A 878 50.44 -9.87 -67.47
CA ALA A 878 51.01 -10.81 -68.42
C ALA A 878 52.26 -10.21 -69.07
N SER A 879 53.33 -11.01 -69.20
CA SER A 879 54.56 -10.58 -69.87
C SER A 879 54.33 -10.44 -71.38
N PRO A 880 54.72 -9.31 -72.01
CA PRO A 880 54.66 -9.16 -73.46
C PRO A 880 55.85 -9.82 -74.18
N GLU A 881 56.87 -10.28 -73.45
CA GLU A 881 58.10 -10.80 -74.03
C GLU A 881 57.90 -12.16 -74.70
N ILE A 882 58.62 -12.37 -75.81
CA ILE A 882 58.83 -13.71 -76.34
C ILE A 882 59.92 -14.37 -75.52
N THR A 883 59.66 -15.57 -75.02
CA THR A 883 60.67 -16.41 -74.36
C THR A 883 60.70 -17.77 -75.01
N VAL A 884 61.77 -18.53 -74.75
CA VAL A 884 61.89 -19.91 -75.21
C VAL A 884 62.21 -20.84 -74.05
N GLU A 885 61.76 -22.08 -74.18
CA GLU A 885 61.96 -23.13 -73.19
C GLU A 885 62.42 -24.40 -73.90
N ALA A 886 63.44 -25.07 -73.38
CA ALA A 886 63.88 -26.36 -73.91
C ALA A 886 62.84 -27.44 -73.59
N LEU A 887 62.59 -28.35 -74.53
CA LEU A 887 61.73 -29.50 -74.30
C LEU A 887 62.57 -30.78 -74.28
N ALA A 888 62.44 -31.57 -73.22
CA ALA A 888 63.14 -32.84 -73.05
C ALA A 888 62.49 -34.00 -73.85
N THR A 889 61.73 -33.69 -74.90
CA THR A 889 60.93 -34.66 -75.66
C THR A 889 61.61 -35.19 -76.92
N GLY A 890 62.71 -34.59 -77.37
CA GLY A 890 63.51 -35.06 -78.50
C GLY A 890 64.64 -36.03 -78.09
N ALA A 891 65.34 -36.60 -79.07
CA ALA A 891 66.49 -37.49 -78.86
C ALA A 891 67.66 -36.81 -78.14
N VAL A 892 67.79 -35.49 -78.26
CA VAL A 892 68.68 -34.66 -77.44
C VAL A 892 67.94 -33.44 -76.92
N THR A 893 68.33 -32.94 -75.73
CA THR A 893 67.71 -31.76 -75.13
C THR A 893 68.58 -30.53 -75.39
N PRO A 894 68.05 -29.47 -76.03
CA PRO A 894 68.79 -28.24 -76.20
C PRO A 894 68.98 -27.51 -74.87
N THR A 895 70.01 -26.69 -74.78
CA THR A 895 70.16 -25.72 -73.68
C THR A 895 69.64 -24.35 -74.13
N VAL A 896 69.01 -23.63 -73.20
CA VAL A 896 68.43 -22.32 -73.46
C VAL A 896 69.07 -21.29 -72.54
N CYS A 897 69.53 -20.19 -73.13
CA CYS A 897 69.97 -18.98 -72.44
C CYS A 897 69.35 -17.77 -73.15
N ASP A 898 68.37 -17.14 -72.51
CA ASP A 898 67.49 -16.13 -73.10
C ASP A 898 66.84 -16.64 -74.40
N LEU A 899 67.13 -15.99 -75.53
CA LEU A 899 66.63 -16.36 -76.86
C LEU A 899 67.65 -17.15 -77.68
N ASN A 900 68.68 -17.69 -77.03
CA ASN A 900 69.68 -18.53 -77.66
C ASN A 900 69.47 -19.98 -77.26
N ILE A 901 69.38 -20.82 -78.29
CA ILE A 901 69.16 -22.25 -78.18
C ILE A 901 70.41 -22.94 -78.71
N THR A 902 71.03 -23.77 -77.89
CA THR A 902 72.20 -24.54 -78.29
C THR A 902 71.86 -26.01 -78.25
N VAL A 903 71.87 -26.65 -79.42
CA VAL A 903 71.78 -28.12 -79.49
C VAL A 903 73.14 -28.73 -79.14
N PRO A 904 73.18 -29.84 -78.40
CA PRO A 904 74.42 -30.46 -77.96
C PRO A 904 75.22 -31.03 -79.14
N SER A 905 76.52 -31.27 -78.91
CA SER A 905 77.46 -31.71 -79.95
C SER A 905 77.10 -33.06 -80.59
N ASP A 906 76.32 -33.90 -79.92
CA ASP A 906 75.82 -35.17 -80.41
C ASP A 906 74.57 -35.06 -81.32
N PHE A 907 74.03 -33.84 -81.50
CA PHE A 907 72.98 -33.56 -82.49
C PHE A 907 73.50 -33.77 -83.92
N LYS A 908 73.01 -34.81 -84.60
CA LYS A 908 73.50 -35.32 -85.89
C LYS A 908 72.36 -35.81 -86.77
N ARG A 909 72.68 -36.37 -87.92
CA ARG A 909 71.70 -36.90 -88.87
C ARG A 909 70.66 -37.79 -88.17
N TYR A 910 69.38 -37.47 -88.34
CA TYR A 910 68.22 -38.17 -87.77
C TYR A 910 68.03 -38.06 -86.25
N THR A 911 68.77 -37.22 -85.54
CA THR A 911 68.44 -36.86 -84.16
C THR A 911 67.62 -35.58 -84.13
N ASP A 912 66.59 -35.53 -83.29
CA ASP A 912 65.71 -34.38 -83.11
C ASP A 912 65.96 -33.65 -81.79
N ALA A 913 65.65 -32.35 -81.79
CA ALA A 913 65.70 -31.48 -80.62
C ALA A 913 64.47 -30.58 -80.64
N SER A 914 63.81 -30.43 -79.49
CA SER A 914 62.54 -29.71 -79.37
C SER A 914 62.67 -28.52 -78.42
N PHE A 915 61.98 -27.43 -78.74
CA PHE A 915 61.83 -26.29 -77.84
C PHE A 915 60.48 -25.62 -78.04
N LYS A 916 60.04 -24.88 -77.03
CA LYS A 916 58.80 -24.12 -77.01
C LYS A 916 59.12 -22.64 -77.14
N ILE A 917 58.41 -21.95 -78.01
CA ILE A 917 58.34 -20.49 -78.05
C ILE A 917 57.10 -20.09 -77.26
N ILE A 918 57.25 -19.24 -76.25
CA ILE A 918 56.19 -18.76 -75.38
C ILE A 918 55.96 -17.28 -75.69
N GLY A 919 54.68 -16.88 -75.77
CA GLY A 919 54.29 -15.52 -76.11
C GLY A 919 52.80 -15.39 -76.38
N HIS A 920 52.37 -14.24 -76.89
CA HIS A 920 50.95 -14.02 -77.22
C HIS A 920 50.50 -14.84 -78.44
N LYS A 921 49.27 -15.39 -78.41
CA LYS A 921 48.66 -16.27 -79.43
C LYS A 921 48.47 -15.66 -80.83
N GLY A 922 48.79 -14.38 -81.02
CA GLY A 922 48.75 -13.68 -82.31
C GLY A 922 50.13 -13.53 -82.97
N SER A 923 51.22 -13.84 -82.26
CA SER A 923 52.58 -13.65 -82.76
C SER A 923 52.90 -14.65 -83.87
N THR A 924 53.43 -14.18 -85.00
CA THR A 924 53.76 -15.02 -86.16
C THR A 924 55.23 -15.41 -86.16
N ILE A 925 55.53 -16.62 -86.64
CA ILE A 925 56.88 -17.19 -86.63
C ILE A 925 57.33 -17.41 -88.07
N THR A 926 58.50 -16.88 -88.40
CA THR A 926 59.14 -16.99 -89.71
C THR A 926 60.45 -17.75 -89.59
N TYR A 927 60.63 -18.73 -90.47
CA TYR A 927 61.79 -19.60 -90.48
C TYR A 927 62.70 -19.26 -91.66
N PRO A 928 64.04 -19.29 -91.47
CA PRO A 928 64.98 -19.05 -92.56
C PRO A 928 65.04 -20.25 -93.51
N ASP A 929 65.53 -20.04 -94.73
CA ASP A 929 65.92 -21.15 -95.60
C ASP A 929 67.17 -21.84 -95.02
N VAL A 930 67.01 -23.11 -94.66
CA VAL A 930 68.05 -23.95 -94.06
C VAL A 930 68.59 -25.01 -95.03
N THR A 931 68.31 -24.85 -96.33
CA THR A 931 68.84 -25.75 -97.36
C THR A 931 70.37 -25.76 -97.34
N GLY A 932 70.96 -26.94 -97.09
CA GLY A 932 72.42 -27.12 -96.99
C GLY A 932 73.03 -26.78 -95.61
N LYS A 933 72.21 -26.51 -94.59
CA LYS A 933 72.63 -26.29 -93.19
C LYS A 933 72.64 -27.58 -92.37
N TRP A 934 73.22 -27.54 -91.17
CA TRP A 934 73.37 -28.67 -90.25
C TRP A 934 72.06 -29.18 -89.61
N THR A 935 70.93 -28.52 -89.86
CA THR A 935 69.60 -28.92 -89.37
C THR A 935 68.50 -28.50 -90.34
N SER A 936 67.32 -29.08 -90.17
CA SER A 936 66.05 -28.75 -90.83
C SER A 936 64.93 -28.60 -89.78
N PHE A 937 63.84 -27.93 -90.12
CA PHE A 937 62.67 -27.82 -89.25
C PHE A 937 61.66 -28.94 -89.57
N ASP A 938 61.46 -29.86 -88.63
CA ASP A 938 60.47 -30.95 -88.74
C ASP A 938 59.07 -30.48 -88.35
N VAL A 939 58.99 -29.65 -87.30
CA VAL A 939 57.77 -28.94 -86.90
C VAL A 939 58.06 -27.45 -86.83
N SER A 940 57.37 -26.69 -87.67
CA SER A 940 57.54 -25.24 -87.85
C SER A 940 56.18 -24.50 -87.82
N PRO A 941 55.57 -24.33 -86.63
CA PRO A 941 54.31 -23.60 -86.50
C PRO A 941 54.45 -22.16 -87.03
N ALA A 942 53.48 -21.73 -87.84
CA ALA A 942 53.49 -20.37 -88.42
C ALA A 942 53.13 -19.26 -87.41
N SER A 943 52.60 -19.61 -86.23
CA SER A 943 52.25 -18.67 -85.18
C SER A 943 52.19 -19.35 -83.80
N ILE A 944 52.20 -18.54 -82.76
CA ILE A 944 51.91 -18.98 -81.39
C ILE A 944 50.42 -19.31 -81.26
N GLY A 945 50.07 -20.47 -80.68
CA GLY A 945 48.68 -20.92 -80.58
C GLY A 945 47.93 -20.36 -79.36
N GLY A 946 46.64 -20.67 -79.24
CA GLY A 946 45.77 -20.23 -78.13
C GLY A 946 46.25 -20.64 -76.73
N ALA A 947 47.16 -21.60 -76.62
CA ALA A 947 47.82 -21.99 -75.37
C ALA A 947 49.02 -21.09 -74.99
N GLY A 948 49.16 -19.91 -75.62
CA GLY A 948 50.25 -18.96 -75.36
C GLY A 948 51.64 -19.49 -75.72
N SER A 949 51.72 -20.50 -76.59
CA SER A 949 52.98 -21.15 -76.95
C SER A 949 52.92 -21.92 -78.28
N ALA A 950 54.09 -22.15 -78.87
CA ALA A 950 54.29 -22.91 -80.11
C ALA A 950 55.53 -23.80 -79.98
N THR A 951 55.40 -25.09 -80.29
CA THR A 951 56.51 -26.04 -80.24
C THR A 951 57.20 -26.14 -81.59
N VAL A 952 58.53 -26.02 -81.59
CA VAL A 952 59.39 -26.18 -82.77
C VAL A 952 60.24 -27.44 -82.59
N ILE A 953 60.35 -28.25 -83.65
CA ILE A 953 61.18 -29.46 -83.66
C ILE A 953 62.23 -29.32 -84.77
N LEU A 954 63.49 -29.47 -84.39
CA LEU A 954 64.66 -29.50 -85.26
C LEU A 954 65.02 -30.95 -85.58
N LEU A 955 65.45 -31.22 -86.81
CA LEU A 955 65.96 -32.53 -87.23
C LEU A 955 67.33 -32.37 -87.89
N GLY A 956 68.34 -33.07 -87.34
CA GLY A 956 69.71 -32.99 -87.84
C GLY A 956 69.88 -33.59 -89.24
N THR A 957 70.72 -32.95 -90.06
CA THR A 957 71.02 -33.33 -91.45
C THR A 957 72.42 -33.97 -91.57
N ALA A 958 72.80 -34.48 -92.74
CA ALA A 958 74.07 -35.19 -92.95
C ALA A 958 75.30 -34.25 -92.88
N ASP A 959 76.49 -34.79 -92.53
CA ASP A 959 77.77 -34.10 -92.27
C ASP A 959 78.10 -32.94 -93.23
N VAL A 960 77.58 -31.77 -92.90
CA VAL A 960 78.00 -30.48 -93.45
C VAL A 960 78.92 -29.82 -92.45
N ALA A 961 80.07 -29.31 -92.90
CA ALA A 961 81.05 -28.61 -92.07
C ALA A 961 80.54 -27.25 -91.54
N ASP A 962 79.30 -26.90 -91.85
CA ASP A 962 78.67 -25.66 -91.45
C ASP A 962 78.14 -25.76 -90.01
N THR A 963 78.59 -24.85 -89.15
CA THR A 963 78.10 -24.67 -87.78
C THR A 963 77.48 -23.28 -87.61
N SER A 964 77.12 -22.60 -88.70
CA SER A 964 76.53 -21.26 -88.64
C SER A 964 75.23 -21.25 -87.85
N THR A 965 75.04 -20.20 -87.07
CA THR A 965 73.82 -19.96 -86.31
C THR A 965 72.63 -19.79 -87.25
N ILE A 966 71.51 -20.42 -86.91
CA ILE A 966 70.23 -20.30 -87.59
C ILE A 966 69.33 -19.37 -86.77
N SER A 967 68.72 -18.39 -87.41
CA SER A 967 67.90 -17.38 -86.72
C SER A 967 66.45 -17.53 -87.14
N ILE A 968 65.58 -17.89 -86.19
CA ILE A 968 64.12 -17.83 -86.36
C ILE A 968 63.67 -16.42 -85.96
N THR A 969 62.76 -15.83 -86.73
CA THR A 969 62.16 -14.53 -86.41
C THR A 969 60.74 -14.73 -85.91
N VAL A 970 60.43 -14.25 -84.72
CA VAL A 970 59.07 -14.18 -84.16
C VAL A 970 58.62 -12.74 -84.17
N HIS A 971 57.64 -12.42 -84.99
CA HIS A 971 56.98 -11.12 -84.94
C HIS A 971 56.02 -11.10 -83.74
N ASN A 972 56.36 -10.29 -82.74
CA ASN A 972 55.62 -10.18 -81.49
C ASN A 972 54.35 -9.34 -81.68
N ALA A 973 53.18 -9.96 -81.59
CA ALA A 973 51.90 -9.28 -81.82
C ALA A 973 51.49 -8.28 -80.71
N VAL A 974 52.17 -8.27 -79.55
CA VAL A 974 51.92 -7.29 -78.49
C VAL A 974 52.77 -6.04 -78.72
N LYS A 975 54.06 -6.25 -79.00
CA LYS A 975 55.05 -5.18 -79.18
C LYS A 975 55.16 -4.64 -80.59
N ASP A 976 54.61 -5.35 -81.57
CA ASP A 976 54.72 -5.08 -83.01
C ASP A 976 56.19 -5.01 -83.48
N GLU A 977 57.02 -5.94 -82.99
CA GLU A 977 58.44 -6.00 -83.29
C GLU A 977 58.92 -7.43 -83.57
N ASP A 978 59.99 -7.53 -84.36
CA ASP A 978 60.62 -8.82 -84.67
C ASP A 978 61.65 -9.19 -83.59
N VAL A 979 61.41 -10.33 -82.96
CA VAL A 979 62.32 -10.95 -82.00
C VAL A 979 63.05 -12.10 -82.68
N THR A 980 64.38 -12.14 -82.55
CA THR A 980 65.19 -13.19 -83.18
C THR A 980 65.61 -14.24 -82.15
N ILE A 981 65.30 -15.50 -82.44
CA ILE A 981 65.75 -16.67 -81.68
C ILE A 981 66.91 -17.30 -82.44
N ASN A 982 68.07 -17.38 -81.79
CA ASN A 982 69.28 -17.92 -82.40
C ASN A 982 69.46 -19.37 -82.00
N ILE A 983 69.72 -20.22 -82.99
CA ILE A 983 69.91 -21.65 -82.82
C ILE A 983 71.31 -21.98 -83.28
N SER A 984 72.13 -22.47 -82.37
CA SER A 984 73.50 -22.86 -82.62
C SER A 984 73.73 -24.33 -82.28
N LYS A 985 74.79 -24.90 -82.83
CA LYS A 985 75.23 -26.26 -82.53
C LYS A 985 76.52 -26.20 -81.73
N GLU A 986 76.57 -26.92 -80.62
CA GLU A 986 77.77 -27.04 -79.81
C GLU A 986 78.86 -27.76 -80.62
N VAL A 987 80.06 -27.17 -80.64
CA VAL A 987 81.22 -27.77 -81.30
C VAL A 987 81.91 -28.69 -80.31
N ALA A 988 82.09 -29.96 -80.68
CA ALA A 988 82.84 -30.91 -79.86
C ALA A 988 84.24 -30.33 -79.55
N ALA A 989 84.59 -30.22 -78.27
CA ALA A 989 85.97 -29.90 -77.89
C ALA A 989 86.90 -30.99 -78.46
N PRO A 990 88.05 -30.62 -79.03
CA PRO A 990 88.92 -31.53 -79.77
C PRO A 990 89.43 -32.71 -78.94
#